data_AF-A0A0B2V1W0-F1
#
_entry.id   AF-A0A0B2V1W0-F1
#
_cell.length_a   1.000
_cell.length_b   1.000
_cell.length_c   1.000
_cell.angle_alpha   90.00
_cell.angle_beta   90.00
_cell.angle_gamma   90.00
#
_symmetry.space_group_name_H-M   'P 1'
#
loop_
_entity.id
_entity.type
_entity.pdbx_description
1 polymer ?
#
loop_
_entity_poly.entity_id
_entity_poly.type
_entity_poly.pdbx_seq_one_letter_code
_entity_poly.pdbx_strand_id
1 'polypeptide(L)'
;MLLCKLKRMMDKLEYREVIEEMKRHRVDLNLIVDHNPSTFLSNLNTFIKVVNDAELLNQFVLSLNDEDTTVSRYSSSYKRPADYSACEYFLAANKVNTVCSRMRECLLALEECSLMVLYGVLLTAYLKSEPPGIAAALRDISSRAVKQEEHSKFERKWIEYVGMVMPRADLMRAALSLYDVPLALTAAQYSQQDPMEYLPALNQLQSYQPEAYQRYQIDMYLGQEEHSKFERKWIEYVGMVMPRADLMRAALSLYDVPLALTAAQYSQQDPMEYLPALNQLQSYQPEAYQRYQIDMYLGRYDKALENLVHMDDAIEEAITLINRYHLFAKAISLFRRTKHYSRICREFAVHLRRKRIYDEATLLFRKGGDNKMAMECAEAAFLWRQVVELARELKLSAEESALRLSTIARHFESTGNQAVVADIMLVLCSLNTRSYDSKVEQDCVRITQLYCLAGDWDRAVQCSNNQSEALHWIDELGEKRYRELSEQIRIWEKQINEHSQRLVVVRREKKAMILASTSREEEGDNAQSEVSSDTSSTASGYSRMSTASRREKRVERKKMTLTKGSQYEDAGLLNALKSIISAVDKQQDELKGLLRALVVVDRIDESHQLQSHFSALIAIIRQQIPNIWPRYIEAHTITGPIHEIYRDEDGVVRLPSEGANLMPKRIHISSEMIPPNLRTNIFWKMQMWDENHC
;
A
#
# COMPACT_ATOMS: atom_id res chain seq x y z
N MET A 1 32.87 60.19 -22.85
CA MET A 1 34.13 60.92 -22.54
C MET A 1 34.72 60.56 -21.19
N LEU A 2 33.95 60.59 -20.08
CA LEU A 2 34.46 60.26 -18.74
C LEU A 2 35.10 58.86 -18.62
N LEU A 3 34.43 57.79 -19.10
CA LEU A 3 34.98 56.44 -19.06
C LEU A 3 36.28 56.30 -19.87
N CYS A 4 36.44 57.02 -20.98
CA CYS A 4 37.69 57.01 -21.75
C CYS A 4 38.83 57.71 -21.01
N LYS A 5 38.52 58.76 -20.24
CA LYS A 5 39.47 59.43 -19.35
C LYS A 5 39.92 58.46 -18.24
N LEU A 6 38.96 57.82 -17.55
CA LEU A 6 39.24 56.85 -16.48
C LEU A 6 40.09 55.67 -16.96
N LYS A 7 39.81 55.11 -18.15
CA LYS A 7 40.64 54.06 -18.75
C LYS A 7 42.10 54.46 -18.88
N ARG A 8 42.37 55.62 -19.50
CA ARG A 8 43.73 56.13 -19.68
C ARG A 8 44.45 56.35 -18.35
N MET A 9 43.73 56.75 -17.31
CA MET A 9 44.31 56.96 -15.97
C MET A 9 44.59 55.62 -15.27
N MET A 10 43.70 54.63 -15.40
CA MET A 10 43.92 53.27 -14.90
C MET A 10 45.08 52.57 -15.61
N ASP A 11 45.21 52.72 -16.93
CA ASP A 11 46.34 52.21 -17.73
C ASP A 11 47.69 52.81 -17.29
N LYS A 12 47.68 54.05 -16.80
CA LYS A 12 48.86 54.76 -16.27
C LYS A 12 49.12 54.53 -14.78
N LEU A 13 48.28 53.74 -14.10
CA LEU A 13 48.36 53.48 -12.66
C LEU A 13 48.17 54.73 -11.76
N GLU A 14 47.48 55.76 -12.26
CA GLU A 14 47.12 57.00 -11.53
C GLU A 14 45.92 56.73 -10.59
N TYR A 15 46.08 55.77 -9.67
CA TYR A 15 44.97 55.17 -8.93
C TYR A 15 44.27 56.12 -7.96
N ARG A 16 44.98 57.11 -7.40
CA ARG A 16 44.41 58.09 -6.48
C ARG A 16 43.46 59.03 -7.21
N GLU A 17 43.87 59.56 -8.34
CA GLU A 17 43.05 60.43 -9.17
C GLU A 17 41.86 59.65 -9.75
N VAL A 18 42.05 58.36 -10.09
CA VAL A 18 40.97 57.48 -10.55
C VAL A 18 39.88 57.32 -9.47
N ILE A 19 40.24 56.94 -8.24
CA ILE A 19 39.24 56.67 -7.20
C ILE A 19 38.48 57.94 -6.79
N GLU A 20 39.16 59.09 -6.75
CA GLU A 20 38.55 60.40 -6.46
C GLU A 20 37.58 60.83 -7.57
N GLU A 21 37.96 60.68 -8.84
CA GLU A 21 37.11 61.02 -9.98
C GLU A 21 35.91 60.08 -10.08
N MET A 22 36.10 58.79 -9.79
CA MET A 22 35.01 57.80 -9.74
C MET A 22 34.03 58.11 -8.59
N LYS A 23 34.52 58.48 -7.40
CA LYS A 23 33.68 58.92 -6.27
C LYS A 23 32.89 60.19 -6.63
N ARG A 24 33.55 61.18 -7.23
CA ARG A 24 32.93 62.46 -7.66
C ARG A 24 31.78 62.24 -8.65
N HIS A 25 31.97 61.32 -9.59
CA HIS A 25 30.98 61.04 -10.64
C HIS A 25 30.08 59.83 -10.35
N ARG A 26 30.16 59.24 -9.14
CA ARG A 26 29.40 58.05 -8.71
C ARG A 26 29.53 56.88 -9.69
N VAL A 27 30.73 56.67 -10.20
CA VAL A 27 31.07 55.51 -11.04
C VAL A 27 31.35 54.31 -10.13
N ASP A 28 30.94 53.12 -10.56
CA ASP A 28 31.10 51.88 -9.82
C ASP A 28 32.60 51.55 -9.65
N LEU A 29 33.08 51.55 -8.40
CA LEU A 29 34.49 51.33 -8.06
C LEU A 29 34.99 49.93 -8.42
N ASN A 30 34.07 48.98 -8.61
CA ASN A 30 34.38 47.62 -9.07
C ASN A 30 35.08 47.63 -10.44
N LEU A 31 34.87 48.69 -11.24
CA LEU A 31 35.54 48.92 -12.52
C LEU A 31 37.06 49.02 -12.41
N ILE A 32 37.62 49.45 -11.27
CA ILE A 32 39.08 49.52 -11.05
C ILE A 32 39.70 48.12 -11.17
N VAL A 33 38.98 47.09 -10.71
CA VAL A 33 39.38 45.69 -10.84
C VAL A 33 39.06 45.16 -12.22
N ASP A 34 37.82 45.36 -12.69
CA ASP A 34 37.31 44.75 -13.93
C ASP A 34 37.97 45.28 -15.19
N HIS A 35 38.51 46.50 -15.15
CA HIS A 35 39.20 47.11 -16.29
C HIS A 35 40.37 46.26 -16.78
N ASN A 36 41.21 45.78 -15.85
CA ASN A 36 42.35 44.90 -16.12
C ASN A 36 42.76 44.15 -14.83
N PRO A 37 42.14 42.99 -14.54
CA PRO A 37 42.34 42.29 -13.28
C PRO A 37 43.79 41.87 -13.01
N SER A 38 44.51 41.41 -14.03
CA SER A 38 45.90 40.94 -13.88
C SER A 38 46.85 42.07 -13.51
N THR A 39 46.70 43.22 -14.19
CA THR A 39 47.52 44.41 -13.95
C THR A 39 47.19 45.03 -12.59
N PHE A 40 45.92 45.03 -12.18
CA PHE A 40 45.52 45.51 -10.87
C PHE A 40 46.09 44.64 -9.75
N LEU A 41 45.96 43.31 -9.83
CA LEU A 41 46.45 42.39 -8.80
C LEU A 41 47.98 42.41 -8.66
N SER A 42 48.73 42.57 -9.75
CA SER A 42 50.19 42.72 -9.69
C SER A 42 50.63 44.04 -9.07
N ASN A 43 49.81 45.09 -9.20
CA ASN A 43 50.11 46.45 -8.72
C ASN A 43 49.30 46.85 -7.48
N LEU A 44 48.67 45.90 -6.78
CA LEU A 44 47.81 46.18 -5.63
C LEU A 44 48.56 46.88 -4.49
N ASN A 45 49.84 46.54 -4.28
CA ASN A 45 50.69 47.21 -3.31
C ASN A 45 50.87 48.71 -3.63
N THR A 46 51.06 49.03 -4.92
CA THR A 46 51.14 50.40 -5.41
C THR A 46 49.81 51.13 -5.22
N PHE A 47 48.68 50.47 -5.51
CA PHE A 47 47.33 51.00 -5.28
C PHE A 47 47.14 51.44 -3.82
N ILE A 48 47.44 50.55 -2.85
CA ILE A 48 47.29 50.84 -1.41
C ILE A 48 48.18 52.02 -0.99
N LYS A 49 49.44 52.03 -1.43
CA LYS A 49 50.42 53.08 -1.06
C LYS A 49 50.12 54.44 -1.68
N VAL A 50 49.63 54.48 -2.92
CA VAL A 50 49.34 55.74 -3.64
C VAL A 50 48.05 56.37 -3.15
N VAL A 51 47.01 55.57 -2.87
CA VAL A 51 45.75 56.06 -2.32
C VAL A 51 45.94 56.50 -0.86
N ASN A 52 46.55 55.66 -0.01
CA ASN A 52 46.86 55.91 1.40
C ASN A 52 45.77 56.67 2.18
N ASP A 53 44.50 56.32 1.92
CA ASP A 53 43.33 56.93 2.54
C ASP A 53 42.38 55.81 2.98
N ALA A 54 42.19 55.69 4.30
CA ALA A 54 41.40 54.62 4.89
C ALA A 54 39.92 54.69 4.48
N GLU A 55 39.35 55.88 4.28
CA GLU A 55 37.95 56.03 3.90
C GLU A 55 37.73 55.57 2.45
N LEU A 56 38.60 56.02 1.54
CA LEU A 56 38.51 55.66 0.12
C LEU A 56 38.75 54.16 -0.10
N LEU A 57 39.72 53.58 0.61
CA LEU A 57 40.02 52.14 0.53
C LEU A 57 38.90 51.29 1.16
N ASN A 58 38.29 51.72 2.28
CA ASN A 58 37.12 51.03 2.85
C ASN A 58 35.93 51.04 1.89
N GLN A 59 35.64 52.20 1.30
CA GLN A 59 34.57 52.35 0.31
C GLN A 59 34.81 51.45 -0.91
N PHE A 60 36.04 51.38 -1.39
CA PHE A 60 36.44 50.44 -2.45
C PHE A 60 36.13 49.00 -2.06
N VAL A 61 36.64 48.51 -0.92
CA VAL A 61 36.44 47.11 -0.50
C VAL A 61 34.94 46.80 -0.34
N LEU A 62 34.17 47.67 0.32
CA LEU A 62 32.73 47.46 0.52
C LEU A 62 31.95 47.38 -0.79
N SER A 63 32.38 48.14 -1.81
CA SER A 63 31.74 48.18 -3.14
C SER A 63 32.02 46.96 -4.03
N LEU A 64 33.02 46.14 -3.69
CA LEU A 64 33.38 44.96 -4.47
C LEU A 64 32.20 43.98 -4.58
N ASN A 65 32.04 43.40 -5.76
CA ASN A 65 31.10 42.31 -6.03
C ASN A 65 31.65 41.41 -7.14
N ASP A 66 31.11 40.20 -7.24
CA ASP A 66 31.55 39.21 -8.23
C ASP A 66 31.09 39.50 -9.66
N GLU A 67 30.22 40.51 -9.88
CA GLU A 67 29.83 40.90 -11.23
C GLU A 67 30.99 41.59 -11.96
N ASP A 68 31.10 41.34 -13.26
CA ASP A 68 32.03 42.04 -14.15
C ASP A 68 31.34 43.26 -14.77
N THR A 69 31.68 44.44 -14.25
CA THR A 69 31.09 45.70 -14.69
C THR A 69 31.45 46.08 -16.13
N THR A 70 32.51 45.50 -16.70
CA THR A 70 32.84 45.72 -18.12
C THR A 70 31.90 44.98 -19.06
N VAL A 71 31.24 43.91 -18.59
CA VAL A 71 30.26 43.13 -19.35
C VAL A 71 28.83 43.62 -19.10
N SER A 72 28.52 44.02 -17.88
CA SER A 72 27.19 44.50 -17.53
C SER A 72 27.07 46.01 -17.83
N ARG A 73 27.38 46.84 -16.84
CA ARG A 73 27.07 48.27 -16.77
C ARG A 73 27.85 49.13 -17.78
N TYR A 74 29.06 48.71 -18.18
CA TYR A 74 29.95 49.49 -19.05
C TYR A 74 30.25 48.81 -20.40
N SER A 75 29.47 47.80 -20.80
CA SER A 75 29.63 47.04 -22.05
C SER A 75 29.78 47.90 -23.30
N SER A 76 29.01 48.99 -23.42
CA SER A 76 29.07 49.91 -24.57
C SER A 76 30.44 50.59 -24.73
N SER A 77 31.20 50.73 -23.64
CA SER A 77 32.53 51.35 -23.61
C SER A 77 33.66 50.33 -23.61
N TYR A 78 33.39 49.04 -23.40
CA TYR A 78 34.35 47.94 -23.35
C TYR A 78 34.01 46.89 -24.42
N LYS A 79 34.65 46.98 -25.60
CA LYS A 79 34.52 45.96 -26.65
C LYS A 79 35.50 44.82 -26.35
N ARG A 80 35.02 43.68 -25.87
CA ARG A 80 35.86 42.49 -25.64
C ARG A 80 36.13 41.75 -26.97
N PRO A 81 37.37 41.27 -27.21
CA PRO A 81 37.65 40.25 -28.23
C PRO A 81 36.98 38.92 -27.84
N ALA A 82 36.56 38.13 -28.83
CA ALA A 82 35.83 36.86 -28.62
C ALA A 82 36.63 35.79 -27.86
N ASP A 83 37.96 35.91 -27.80
CA ASP A 83 38.86 34.95 -27.12
C ASP A 83 39.17 35.32 -25.65
N TYR A 84 38.47 36.30 -25.07
CA TYR A 84 38.67 36.71 -23.68
C TYR A 84 38.01 35.71 -22.71
N SER A 85 38.74 34.65 -22.37
CA SER A 85 38.47 33.83 -21.19
C SER A 85 38.44 34.74 -19.96
N ALA A 86 37.40 34.65 -19.13
CA ALA A 86 37.34 35.27 -17.81
C ALA A 86 38.42 34.62 -16.93
N CYS A 87 39.66 35.08 -17.16
CA CYS A 87 40.93 34.86 -16.48
C CYS A 87 41.04 33.58 -15.63
N GLU A 88 42.03 32.75 -15.97
CA GLU A 88 42.62 31.69 -15.13
C GLU A 88 42.99 32.13 -13.69
N TYR A 89 42.90 33.44 -13.38
CA TYR A 89 43.26 34.06 -12.09
C TYR A 89 42.21 33.94 -10.97
N PHE A 90 40.93 33.74 -11.29
CA PHE A 90 39.85 33.59 -10.28
C PHE A 90 39.37 32.13 -10.14
N LEU A 91 40.13 31.15 -10.65
CA LEU A 91 39.76 29.73 -10.62
C LEU A 91 39.75 29.12 -9.21
N ALA A 92 40.55 29.65 -8.27
CA ALA A 92 40.69 29.11 -6.92
C ALA A 92 39.68 29.68 -5.90
N ALA A 93 39.16 30.89 -6.13
CA ALA A 93 38.20 31.58 -5.27
C ALA A 93 37.49 32.68 -6.07
N ASN A 94 36.30 33.12 -5.65
CA ASN A 94 35.59 34.20 -6.32
C ASN A 94 36.39 35.52 -6.32
N LYS A 95 36.04 36.43 -7.23
CA LYS A 95 36.76 37.69 -7.46
C LYS A 95 36.91 38.49 -6.16
N VAL A 96 35.83 38.60 -5.39
CA VAL A 96 35.84 39.28 -4.09
C VAL A 96 36.89 38.66 -3.16
N ASN A 97 36.89 37.33 -2.98
CA ASN A 97 37.84 36.66 -2.10
C ASN A 97 39.28 36.79 -2.58
N THR A 98 39.55 36.71 -3.88
CA THR A 98 40.90 36.87 -4.42
C THR A 98 41.44 38.27 -4.17
N VAL A 99 40.64 39.31 -4.45
CA VAL A 99 41.02 40.70 -4.22
C VAL A 99 41.20 40.97 -2.72
N CYS A 100 40.25 40.57 -1.88
CA CYS A 100 40.33 40.74 -0.44
C CYS A 100 41.54 40.00 0.15
N SER A 101 41.82 38.76 -0.27
CA SER A 101 42.98 37.99 0.22
C SER A 101 44.29 38.67 -0.15
N ARG A 102 44.43 39.09 -1.41
CA ARG A 102 45.64 39.78 -1.86
C ARG A 102 45.82 41.14 -1.19
N MET A 103 44.73 41.85 -0.94
CA MET A 103 44.74 43.12 -0.23
C MET A 103 45.18 42.95 1.23
N ARG A 104 44.70 41.89 1.91
CA ARG A 104 45.15 41.55 3.27
C ARG A 104 46.65 41.24 3.30
N GLU A 105 47.16 40.44 2.36
CA GLU A 105 48.60 40.13 2.26
C GLU A 105 49.44 41.40 2.10
N CYS A 106 49.01 42.33 1.23
CA CYS A 106 49.71 43.60 1.04
C CYS A 106 49.66 44.49 2.30
N LEU A 107 48.51 44.57 2.97
CA LEU A 107 48.35 45.37 4.20
C LEU A 107 49.20 44.80 5.34
N LEU A 108 49.21 43.47 5.53
CA LEU A 108 50.01 42.79 6.56
C LEU A 108 51.52 42.91 6.32
N ALA A 109 51.96 43.17 5.09
CA ALA A 109 53.36 43.40 4.75
C ALA A 109 53.84 44.86 4.96
N LEU A 110 52.94 45.77 5.35
CA LEU A 110 53.31 47.16 5.66
C LEU A 110 54.00 47.26 7.03
N GLU A 111 54.76 48.33 7.23
CA GLU A 111 55.28 48.70 8.55
C GLU A 111 54.12 48.97 9.53
N GLU A 112 54.30 48.63 10.80
CA GLU A 112 53.24 48.66 11.83
C GLU A 112 52.54 50.03 11.91
N CYS A 113 53.30 51.13 11.86
CA CYS A 113 52.74 52.49 11.88
C CYS A 113 51.79 52.76 10.70
N SER A 114 52.12 52.26 9.50
CA SER A 114 51.31 52.42 8.30
C SER A 114 50.08 51.50 8.32
N LEU A 115 50.25 50.27 8.80
CA LEU A 115 49.15 49.33 8.97
C LEU A 115 48.10 49.85 9.95
N MET A 116 48.50 50.49 11.05
CA MET A 116 47.56 51.01 12.06
C MET A 116 46.68 52.13 11.53
N VAL A 117 47.16 52.94 10.58
CA VAL A 117 46.34 53.94 9.87
C VAL A 117 45.30 53.27 8.98
N LEU A 118 45.65 52.15 8.35
CA LEU A 118 44.81 51.40 7.42
C LEU A 118 44.11 50.19 8.05
N TYR A 119 44.13 50.04 9.36
CA TYR A 119 43.67 48.82 10.04
C TYR A 119 42.18 48.54 9.80
N GLY A 120 41.37 49.58 9.68
CA GLY A 120 39.96 49.44 9.30
C GLY A 120 39.79 48.74 7.96
N VAL A 121 40.66 49.02 6.99
CA VAL A 121 40.65 48.40 5.65
C VAL A 121 41.00 46.93 5.70
N LEU A 122 41.94 46.56 6.57
CA LEU A 122 42.28 45.16 6.82
C LEU A 122 41.05 44.41 7.36
N LEU A 123 40.36 44.98 8.35
CA LEU A 123 39.14 44.41 8.91
C LEU A 123 38.03 44.33 7.85
N THR A 124 37.78 45.40 7.09
CA THR A 124 36.79 45.37 5.99
C THR A 124 37.09 44.25 5.00
N ALA A 125 38.36 44.02 4.66
CA ALA A 125 38.76 42.95 3.77
C ALA A 125 38.50 41.54 4.35
N TYR A 126 38.62 41.35 5.67
CA TYR A 126 38.17 40.11 6.32
C TYR A 126 36.65 39.95 6.26
N LEU A 127 35.91 41.02 6.56
CA LEU A 127 34.44 40.97 6.67
C LEU A 127 33.75 40.87 5.31
N LYS A 128 34.35 41.41 4.25
CA LYS A 128 33.81 41.39 2.88
C LYS A 128 34.02 40.07 2.15
N SER A 129 34.89 39.20 2.65
CA SER A 129 35.09 37.87 2.07
C SER A 129 33.80 37.03 2.16
N GLU A 130 33.65 36.04 1.30
CA GLU A 130 32.50 35.13 1.25
C GLU A 130 32.97 33.68 1.49
N PRO A 131 32.64 33.05 2.64
CA PRO A 131 31.89 33.60 3.77
C PRO A 131 32.68 34.67 4.57
N PRO A 132 31.99 35.55 5.32
CA PRO A 132 32.62 36.60 6.11
C PRO A 132 33.60 36.05 7.16
N GLY A 133 34.84 36.55 7.15
CA GLY A 133 35.92 36.12 8.04
C GLY A 133 35.87 36.73 9.45
N ILE A 134 34.71 36.75 10.11
CA ILE A 134 34.54 37.42 11.42
C ILE A 134 35.49 36.85 12.47
N ALA A 135 35.60 35.51 12.55
CA ALA A 135 36.47 34.86 13.54
C ALA A 135 37.96 35.22 13.32
N ALA A 136 38.40 35.32 12.06
CA ALA A 136 39.77 35.73 11.74
C ALA A 136 40.01 37.21 12.10
N ALA A 137 39.02 38.09 11.87
CA ALA A 137 39.10 39.49 12.25
C ALA A 137 39.17 39.67 13.78
N LEU A 138 38.32 38.99 14.55
CA LEU A 138 38.33 39.06 16.02
C LEU A 138 39.63 38.53 16.62
N ARG A 139 40.18 37.45 16.06
CA ARG A 139 41.49 36.91 16.46
C ARG A 139 42.63 37.89 16.17
N ASP A 140 42.61 38.57 15.03
CA ASP A 140 43.62 39.58 14.71
C ASP A 140 43.52 40.78 15.67
N ILE A 141 42.29 41.25 15.97
CA ILE A 141 42.04 42.30 16.97
C ILE A 141 42.61 41.92 18.33
N SER A 142 42.27 40.73 18.86
CA SER A 142 42.74 40.29 20.18
C SER A 142 44.27 40.13 20.23
N SER A 143 44.87 39.57 19.18
CA SER A 143 46.33 39.39 19.12
C SER A 143 47.11 40.71 19.08
N ARG A 144 46.54 41.75 18.46
CA ARG A 144 47.14 43.09 18.36
C ARG A 144 46.83 43.96 19.56
N ALA A 145 45.66 43.75 20.18
CA ALA A 145 45.28 44.43 21.40
C ALA A 145 46.40 44.32 22.43
N VAL A 146 46.91 43.11 22.69
CA VAL A 146 47.99 42.79 23.66
C VAL A 146 49.28 43.59 23.45
N LYS A 147 49.51 44.20 22.27
CA LYS A 147 50.71 45.00 21.97
C LYS A 147 50.53 46.50 22.19
N GLN A 148 49.31 46.97 22.46
CA GLN A 148 48.97 48.39 22.62
C GLN A 148 48.94 48.80 24.11
N GLU A 149 49.38 50.01 24.47
CA GLU A 149 49.33 50.46 25.88
C GLU A 149 47.89 50.50 26.46
N GLU A 150 46.88 50.72 25.61
CA GLU A 150 45.46 50.76 26.00
C GLU A 150 44.65 49.60 25.36
N HIS A 151 44.96 48.35 25.73
CA HIS A 151 44.35 47.12 25.20
C HIS A 151 42.80 47.20 25.06
N SER A 152 42.10 47.52 26.15
CA SER A 152 40.61 47.51 26.17
C SER A 152 39.97 48.58 25.30
N LYS A 153 40.61 49.75 25.14
CA LYS A 153 40.11 50.81 24.24
C LYS A 153 40.30 50.42 22.78
N PHE A 154 41.41 49.74 22.47
CA PHE A 154 41.66 49.21 21.13
C PHE A 154 40.64 48.13 20.74
N GLU A 155 40.42 47.14 21.60
CA GLU A 155 39.43 46.07 21.37
C GLU A 155 38.03 46.63 21.19
N ARG A 156 37.61 47.52 22.08
CA ARG A 156 36.29 48.16 21.99
C ARG A 156 36.09 48.87 20.66
N LYS A 157 37.05 49.72 20.24
CA LYS A 157 36.96 50.48 18.99
C LYS A 157 36.75 49.57 17.78
N TRP A 158 37.51 48.48 17.68
CA TRP A 158 37.50 47.63 16.49
C TRP A 158 36.44 46.53 16.52
N ILE A 159 36.02 46.06 17.70
CA ILE A 159 34.84 45.18 17.82
C ILE A 159 33.56 45.96 17.52
N GLU A 160 33.44 47.21 17.99
CA GLU A 160 32.33 48.10 17.62
C GLU A 160 32.31 48.32 16.09
N TYR A 161 33.48 48.53 15.46
CA TYR A 161 33.60 48.63 14.01
C TYR A 161 33.12 47.36 13.29
N VAL A 162 33.54 46.17 13.74
CA VAL A 162 33.07 44.88 13.17
C VAL A 162 31.54 44.76 13.32
N GLY A 163 30.99 45.16 14.48
CA GLY A 163 29.55 45.15 14.75
C GLY A 163 28.74 46.20 13.97
N MET A 164 29.40 47.20 13.37
CA MET A 164 28.75 48.12 12.41
C MET A 164 28.63 47.50 11.02
N VAL A 165 29.56 46.60 10.65
CA VAL A 165 29.62 45.97 9.33
C VAL A 165 28.86 44.65 9.28
N MET A 166 28.87 43.87 10.37
CA MET A 166 28.25 42.55 10.47
C MET A 166 27.13 42.51 11.52
N PRO A 167 26.15 41.59 11.39
CA PRO A 167 25.10 41.42 12.40
C PRO A 167 25.69 41.10 13.78
N ARG A 168 25.18 41.78 14.81
CA ARG A 168 25.67 41.67 16.20
C ARG A 168 25.67 40.24 16.72
N ALA A 169 24.66 39.44 16.35
CA ALA A 169 24.52 38.04 16.77
C ALA A 169 25.69 37.15 16.28
N ASP A 170 26.27 37.47 15.12
CA ASP A 170 27.31 36.66 14.50
C ASP A 170 28.68 36.86 15.16
N LEU A 171 28.90 38.00 15.83
CA LEU A 171 30.16 38.31 16.51
C LEU A 171 30.41 37.36 17.69
N MET A 172 29.41 37.16 18.55
CA MET A 172 29.52 36.23 19.69
C MET A 172 29.74 34.80 19.20
N ARG A 173 28.99 34.37 18.18
CA ARG A 173 29.14 33.02 17.58
C ARG A 173 30.52 32.82 16.96
N ALA A 174 31.02 33.81 16.22
CA ALA A 174 32.34 33.77 15.63
C ALA A 174 33.45 33.71 16.70
N ALA A 175 33.30 34.44 17.80
CA ALA A 175 34.22 34.34 18.94
C ALA A 175 34.14 32.97 19.64
N LEU A 176 32.94 32.41 19.83
CA LEU A 176 32.76 31.05 20.37
C LEU A 176 33.39 29.97 19.48
N SER A 177 33.36 30.14 18.15
CA SER A 177 34.03 29.22 17.22
C SER A 177 35.56 29.18 17.37
N LEU A 178 36.15 30.18 18.04
CA LEU A 178 37.56 30.21 18.40
C LEU A 178 37.84 29.47 19.71
N TYR A 179 36.82 28.93 20.37
CA TYR A 179 36.84 28.36 21.72
C TYR A 179 37.32 29.35 22.80
N ASP A 180 37.18 30.65 22.53
CA ASP A 180 37.56 31.73 23.44
C ASP A 180 36.31 32.39 24.03
N VAL A 181 35.85 31.83 25.17
CA VAL A 181 34.65 32.33 25.89
C VAL A 181 34.85 33.78 26.39
N PRO A 182 36.01 34.20 26.93
CA PRO A 182 36.29 35.61 27.22
C PRO A 182 36.16 36.54 26.02
N LEU A 183 36.65 36.15 24.84
CA LEU A 183 36.47 36.90 23.61
C LEU A 183 35.01 36.96 23.18
N ALA A 184 34.24 35.89 23.37
CA ALA A 184 32.81 35.89 23.11
C ALA A 184 32.03 36.84 24.03
N LEU A 185 32.44 36.94 25.30
CA LEU A 185 31.88 37.88 26.25
C LEU A 185 32.15 39.34 25.84
N THR A 186 33.39 39.67 25.48
CA THR A 186 33.75 41.02 25.02
C THR A 186 33.05 41.38 23.70
N ALA A 187 32.97 40.42 22.77
CA ALA A 187 32.22 40.57 21.53
C ALA A 187 30.73 40.85 21.77
N ALA A 188 30.07 40.13 22.70
CA ALA A 188 28.68 40.35 23.06
C ALA A 188 28.46 41.71 23.76
N GLN A 189 29.34 42.09 24.69
CA GLN A 189 29.28 43.36 25.42
C GLN A 189 29.42 44.57 24.49
N TYR A 190 30.43 44.58 23.63
CA TYR A 190 30.70 45.72 22.76
C TYR A 190 29.78 45.78 21.53
N SER A 191 29.14 44.66 21.18
CA SER A 191 28.10 44.63 20.14
C SER A 191 26.70 45.02 20.66
N GLN A 192 26.54 45.39 21.93
CA GLN A 192 25.27 45.79 22.54
C GLN A 192 24.17 44.71 22.42
N GLN A 193 24.52 43.44 22.61
CA GLN A 193 23.53 42.38 22.82
C GLN A 193 22.87 42.53 24.19
N ASP A 194 21.67 41.96 24.38
CA ASP A 194 20.99 41.98 25.68
C ASP A 194 21.72 41.06 26.68
N PRO A 195 22.23 41.57 27.81
CA PRO A 195 22.89 40.76 28.84
C PRO A 195 22.06 39.58 29.35
N MET A 196 20.73 39.68 29.33
CA MET A 196 19.85 38.58 29.75
C MET A 196 19.88 37.39 28.80
N GLU A 197 20.23 37.60 27.53
CA GLU A 197 20.26 36.55 26.52
C GLU A 197 21.58 35.77 26.53
N TYR A 198 22.73 36.46 26.61
CA TYR A 198 24.04 35.81 26.45
C TYR A 198 24.73 35.41 27.75
N LEU A 199 24.52 36.12 28.87
CA LEU A 199 25.25 35.84 30.12
C LEU A 199 24.98 34.43 30.70
N PRO A 200 23.74 33.91 30.72
CA PRO A 200 23.48 32.56 31.23
C PRO A 200 24.24 31.50 30.42
N ALA A 201 24.22 31.63 29.08
CA ALA A 201 24.87 30.71 28.17
C ALA A 201 26.40 30.76 28.30
N LEU A 202 27.00 31.95 28.31
CA LEU A 202 28.46 32.09 28.42
C LEU A 202 28.99 31.64 29.79
N ASN A 203 28.28 31.94 30.89
CA ASN A 203 28.68 31.48 32.22
C ASN A 203 28.61 29.95 32.34
N GLN A 204 27.58 29.34 31.76
CA GLN A 204 27.45 27.89 31.71
C GLN A 204 28.58 27.27 30.89
N LEU A 205 28.87 27.81 29.70
CA LEU A 205 29.96 27.34 28.84
C LEU A 205 31.33 27.51 29.52
N GLN A 206 31.54 28.60 30.26
CA GLN A 206 32.78 28.85 31.00
C GLN A 206 32.97 27.86 32.16
N SER A 207 31.88 27.38 32.77
CA SER A 207 31.94 26.46 33.91
C SER A 207 32.43 25.05 33.56
N TYR A 208 32.35 24.65 32.28
CA TYR A 208 32.68 23.30 31.86
C TYR A 208 34.18 23.00 31.93
N GLN A 209 34.52 21.89 32.58
CA GLN A 209 35.86 21.32 32.64
C GLN A 209 35.77 19.80 32.37
N PRO A 210 36.79 19.17 31.76
CA PRO A 210 38.03 19.75 31.20
C PRO A 210 37.80 20.52 29.89
N GLU A 211 38.82 21.25 29.41
CA GLU A 211 38.75 22.09 28.20
C GLU A 211 38.19 21.35 26.96
N ALA A 212 38.52 20.06 26.79
CA ALA A 212 37.96 19.23 25.71
C ALA A 212 36.41 19.09 25.79
N TYR A 213 35.85 18.96 27.00
CA TYR A 213 34.41 18.90 27.20
C TYR A 213 33.75 20.26 27.00
N GLN A 214 34.42 21.35 27.39
CA GLN A 214 33.98 22.71 27.09
C GLN A 214 33.88 22.94 25.58
N ARG A 215 34.89 22.52 24.79
CA ARG A 215 34.86 22.62 23.32
C ARG A 215 33.70 21.82 22.72
N TYR A 216 33.47 20.60 23.19
CA TYR A 216 32.31 19.80 22.78
C TYR A 216 30.96 20.49 23.08
N GLN A 217 30.82 21.10 24.26
CA GLN A 217 29.61 21.84 24.63
C GLN A 217 29.42 23.11 23.80
N ILE A 218 30.52 23.80 23.46
CA ILE A 218 30.50 24.94 22.53
C ILE A 218 30.06 24.49 21.14
N ASP A 219 30.61 23.39 20.61
CA ASP A 219 30.21 22.83 19.32
C ASP A 219 28.72 22.43 19.32
N MET A 220 28.24 21.83 20.41
CA MET A 220 26.83 21.50 20.59
C MET A 220 25.92 22.73 20.64
N TYR A 221 26.33 23.77 21.35
CA TYR A 221 25.60 25.04 21.42
C TYR A 221 25.50 25.71 20.05
N LEU A 222 26.61 25.75 19.29
CA LEU A 222 26.63 26.27 17.93
C LEU A 222 25.74 25.45 16.98
N GLY A 223 25.70 24.12 17.16
CA GLY A 223 24.90 23.18 16.37
C GLY A 223 23.40 23.19 16.67
N GLN A 224 22.97 23.35 17.93
CA GLN A 224 21.55 23.35 18.32
C GLN A 224 20.75 24.48 17.66
N GLU A 225 21.33 25.68 17.55
CA GLU A 225 20.68 26.78 16.85
C GLU A 225 20.60 26.56 15.34
N GLU A 226 21.60 25.91 14.73
CA GLU A 226 21.57 25.58 13.30
C GLU A 226 20.53 24.50 13.01
N HIS A 227 20.44 23.46 13.86
CA HIS A 227 19.39 22.46 13.80
C HIS A 227 18.00 23.08 13.97
N SER A 228 17.80 23.96 14.95
CA SER A 228 16.51 24.63 15.14
C SER A 228 16.15 25.53 13.94
N LYS A 229 17.10 26.29 13.40
CA LYS A 229 16.88 27.09 12.17
C LYS A 229 16.53 26.20 10.97
N PHE A 230 17.20 25.06 10.84
CA PHE A 230 16.95 24.10 9.78
C PHE A 230 15.56 23.44 9.91
N GLU A 231 15.21 22.93 11.10
CA GLU A 231 13.90 22.36 11.40
C GLU A 231 12.77 23.36 11.11
N ARG A 232 12.93 24.61 11.57
CA ARG A 232 11.96 25.68 11.31
C ARG A 232 11.77 25.93 9.82
N LYS A 233 12.86 26.01 9.05
CA LYS A 233 12.82 26.22 7.59
C LYS A 233 12.11 25.07 6.85
N TRP A 234 12.30 23.83 7.31
CA TRP A 234 11.67 22.66 6.68
C TRP A 234 10.21 22.48 7.11
N ILE A 235 9.85 22.78 8.36
CA ILE A 235 8.44 22.81 8.79
C ILE A 235 7.67 23.88 8.00
N GLU A 236 8.29 25.05 7.76
CA GLU A 236 7.73 26.08 6.89
C GLU A 236 7.50 25.58 5.46
N TYR A 237 8.50 24.90 4.87
CA TYR A 237 8.38 24.31 3.55
C TYR A 237 7.27 23.25 3.48
N VAL A 238 7.22 22.32 4.45
CA VAL A 238 6.17 21.28 4.51
C VAL A 238 4.79 21.91 4.71
N GLY A 239 4.69 22.99 5.48
CA GLY A 239 3.45 23.77 5.65
C GLY A 239 2.99 24.52 4.39
N MET A 240 3.82 24.68 3.37
CA MET A 240 3.39 25.15 2.05
C MET A 240 2.74 24.03 1.22
N VAL A 241 3.09 22.76 1.49
CA VAL A 241 2.65 21.60 0.72
C VAL A 241 1.46 20.89 1.38
N MET A 242 1.35 20.96 2.71
CA MET A 242 0.27 20.34 3.48
C MET A 242 -0.60 21.37 4.22
N PRO A 243 -1.90 21.07 4.45
CA PRO A 243 -2.76 21.88 5.29
C PRO A 243 -2.16 22.06 6.69
N ARG A 244 -2.12 23.31 7.17
CA ARG A 244 -1.55 23.67 8.48
C ARG A 244 -2.16 22.88 9.63
N ALA A 245 -3.46 22.58 9.55
CA ALA A 245 -4.18 21.80 10.56
C ALA A 245 -3.66 20.37 10.75
N ASP A 246 -3.05 19.77 9.73
CA ASP A 246 -2.60 18.38 9.74
C ASP A 246 -1.13 18.23 10.17
N LEU A 247 -0.36 19.31 10.22
CA LEU A 247 1.06 19.29 10.58
C LEU A 247 1.29 18.75 12.01
N MET A 248 0.52 19.24 12.98
CA MET A 248 0.59 18.76 14.36
C MET A 248 0.22 17.27 14.44
N ARG A 249 -0.83 16.85 13.73
CA ARG A 249 -1.28 15.45 13.70
C ARG A 249 -0.23 14.53 13.07
N ALA A 250 0.47 15.00 12.03
CA ALA A 250 1.56 14.27 11.39
C ALA A 250 2.77 14.14 12.32
N ALA A 251 3.15 15.20 13.03
CA ALA A 251 4.23 15.16 14.01
C ALA A 251 3.90 14.23 15.20
N LEU A 252 2.70 14.33 15.77
CA LEU A 252 2.21 13.42 16.81
C LEU A 252 2.26 11.96 16.36
N SER A 253 2.08 11.71 15.07
CA SER A 253 2.11 10.36 14.52
C SER A 253 3.48 9.69 14.53
N LEU A 254 4.54 10.46 14.75
CA LEU A 254 5.91 10.01 14.99
C LEU A 254 6.19 9.75 16.49
N TYR A 255 5.19 9.95 17.35
CA TYR A 255 5.28 9.88 18.81
C TYR A 255 6.25 10.92 19.42
N ASP A 256 6.53 12.00 18.69
CA ASP A 256 7.37 13.13 19.13
C ASP A 256 6.49 14.33 19.50
N VAL A 257 6.22 14.48 20.80
CA VAL A 257 5.39 15.57 21.35
C VAL A 257 6.08 16.94 21.21
N PRO A 258 7.40 17.10 21.48
CA PRO A 258 8.13 18.34 21.19
C PRO A 258 8.02 18.79 19.72
N LEU A 259 8.19 17.89 18.76
CA LEU A 259 8.04 18.20 17.34
C LEU A 259 6.60 18.63 17.03
N ALA A 260 5.60 17.98 17.64
CA ALA A 260 4.20 18.38 17.50
C ALA A 260 3.91 19.78 18.05
N LEU A 261 4.55 20.19 19.15
CA LEU A 261 4.45 21.53 19.70
C LEU A 261 4.99 22.58 18.72
N THR A 262 6.16 22.33 18.14
CA THR A 262 6.74 23.25 17.15
C THR A 262 5.83 23.36 15.92
N ALA A 263 5.35 22.23 15.39
CA ALA A 263 4.42 22.19 14.27
C ALA A 263 3.10 22.95 14.57
N ALA A 264 2.56 22.82 15.79
CA ALA A 264 1.35 23.51 16.23
C ALA A 264 1.56 25.04 16.27
N GLN A 265 2.67 25.51 16.83
CA GLN A 265 3.04 26.93 16.86
C GLN A 265 3.11 27.54 15.45
N TYR A 266 3.71 26.82 14.50
CA TYR A 266 3.80 27.25 13.09
C TYR A 266 2.45 27.25 12.36
N SER A 267 1.57 26.31 12.72
CA SER A 267 0.26 26.17 12.08
C SER A 267 -0.75 27.27 12.45
N GLN A 268 -0.42 28.17 13.38
CA GLN A 268 -1.32 29.18 13.94
C GLN A 268 -2.61 28.57 14.52
N GLN A 269 -2.54 27.33 15.02
CA GLN A 269 -3.61 26.76 15.82
C GLN A 269 -3.80 27.56 17.11
N ASP A 270 -4.99 27.49 17.71
CA ASP A 270 -5.28 28.21 18.95
C ASP A 270 -4.47 27.58 20.11
N PRO A 271 -3.57 28.33 20.78
CA PRO A 271 -2.81 27.85 21.93
C PRO A 271 -3.69 27.30 23.05
N MET A 272 -4.92 27.79 23.20
CA MET A 272 -5.86 27.29 24.19
C MET A 272 -6.37 25.88 23.90
N GLU A 273 -6.29 25.43 22.65
CA GLU A 273 -6.75 24.11 22.22
C GLU A 273 -5.61 23.07 22.24
N TYR A 274 -4.43 23.40 21.68
CA TYR A 274 -3.35 22.42 21.55
C TYR A 274 -2.47 22.29 22.80
N LEU A 275 -2.23 23.36 23.58
CA LEU A 275 -1.36 23.28 24.76
C LEU A 275 -1.88 22.32 25.84
N PRO A 276 -3.18 22.35 26.22
CA PRO A 276 -3.69 21.41 27.22
C PRO A 276 -3.59 19.96 26.73
N ALA A 277 -3.90 19.71 25.46
CA ALA A 277 -3.82 18.39 24.86
C ALA A 277 -2.39 17.85 24.83
N LEU A 278 -1.41 18.64 24.39
CA LEU A 278 0.00 18.22 24.34
C LEU A 278 0.59 18.00 25.74
N ASN A 279 0.29 18.87 26.70
CA ASN A 279 0.73 18.72 28.08
C ASN A 279 0.15 17.43 28.71
N GLN A 280 -1.13 17.15 28.46
CA GLN A 280 -1.76 15.92 28.90
C GLN A 280 -1.10 14.69 28.26
N LEU A 281 -0.86 14.71 26.96
CA LEU A 281 -0.17 13.62 26.25
C LEU A 281 1.25 13.40 26.80
N GLN A 282 1.98 14.47 27.12
CA GLN A 282 3.31 14.39 27.70
C GLN A 282 3.32 13.83 29.12
N SER A 283 2.25 14.04 29.89
CA SER A 283 2.14 13.57 31.27
C SER A 283 1.96 12.06 31.42
N TYR A 284 1.48 11.38 30.37
CA TYR A 284 1.20 9.95 30.42
C TYR A 284 2.48 9.12 30.53
N GLN A 285 2.45 8.16 31.45
CA GLN A 285 3.48 7.15 31.66
C GLN A 285 2.79 5.79 31.89
N PRO A 286 3.38 4.66 31.46
CA PRO A 286 4.63 4.52 30.71
C PRO A 286 4.50 4.95 29.23
N GLU A 287 5.61 4.98 28.50
CA GLU A 287 5.66 5.40 27.08
C GLU A 287 4.63 4.66 26.20
N ALA A 288 4.38 3.37 26.44
CA ALA A 288 3.35 2.61 25.74
C ALA A 288 1.93 3.19 25.95
N TYR A 289 1.61 3.67 27.17
CA TYR A 289 0.32 4.31 27.46
C TYR A 289 0.22 5.68 26.79
N GLN A 290 1.33 6.44 26.76
CA GLN A 290 1.39 7.69 26.01
C GLN A 290 1.10 7.45 24.52
N ARG A 291 1.77 6.48 23.88
CA ARG A 291 1.55 6.14 22.47
C ARG A 291 0.11 5.69 22.21
N TYR A 292 -0.48 4.92 23.14
CA TYR A 292 -1.91 4.58 23.09
C TYR A 292 -2.79 5.84 23.08
N GLN A 293 -2.59 6.78 24.00
CA GLN A 293 -3.37 8.02 24.07
C GLN A 293 -3.18 8.91 22.84
N ILE A 294 -1.96 8.96 22.28
CA ILE A 294 -1.66 9.64 21.02
C ILE A 294 -2.44 8.99 19.87
N ASP A 295 -2.38 7.66 19.72
CA ASP A 295 -3.09 6.96 18.64
C ASP A 295 -4.62 7.08 18.80
N MET A 296 -5.13 7.13 20.03
CA MET A 296 -6.53 7.44 20.32
C MET A 296 -6.91 8.85 19.86
N TYR A 297 -6.08 9.86 20.14
CA TYR A 297 -6.26 11.24 19.68
C TYR A 297 -6.22 11.36 18.15
N LEU A 298 -5.38 10.55 17.49
CA LEU A 298 -5.28 10.50 16.03
C LEU A 298 -6.39 9.69 15.35
N GLY A 299 -7.19 8.92 16.11
CA GLY A 299 -8.21 8.02 15.57
C GLY A 299 -7.66 6.72 14.98
N ARG A 300 -6.42 6.33 15.34
CA ARG A 300 -5.72 5.14 14.86
C ARG A 300 -5.90 3.97 15.82
N TYR A 301 -7.14 3.50 15.95
CA TYR A 301 -7.52 2.52 16.96
C TYR A 301 -6.77 1.17 16.86
N ASP A 302 -6.38 0.75 15.65
CA ASP A 302 -5.57 -0.46 15.45
C ASP A 302 -4.19 -0.36 16.13
N LYS A 303 -3.51 0.78 15.96
CA LYS A 303 -2.20 1.04 16.58
C LYS A 303 -2.33 1.31 18.08
N ALA A 304 -3.41 1.98 18.47
CA ALA A 304 -3.75 2.15 19.88
C ALA A 304 -3.84 0.79 20.59
N LEU A 305 -4.46 -0.21 19.96
CA LEU A 305 -4.52 -1.57 20.48
C LEU A 305 -3.15 -2.26 20.52
N GLU A 306 -2.28 -2.06 19.51
CA GLU A 306 -0.90 -2.59 19.51
C GLU A 306 -0.10 -2.09 20.72
N ASN A 307 -0.22 -0.81 21.06
CA ASN A 307 0.45 -0.23 22.22
C ASN A 307 -0.08 -0.80 23.55
N LEU A 308 -1.39 -1.04 23.66
CA LEU A 308 -2.01 -1.63 24.86
C LEU A 308 -1.55 -3.08 25.12
N VAL A 309 -1.17 -3.84 24.10
CA VAL A 309 -0.73 -5.24 24.26
C VAL A 309 0.54 -5.36 25.10
N HIS A 310 1.38 -4.32 25.10
CA HIS A 310 2.61 -4.28 25.91
C HIS A 310 2.34 -4.05 27.40
N MET A 311 1.11 -3.73 27.79
CA MET A 311 0.73 -3.43 29.17
C MET A 311 -0.28 -4.46 29.68
N ASP A 312 0.18 -5.31 30.59
CA ASP A 312 -0.68 -6.37 31.16
C ASP A 312 -1.85 -5.81 31.99
N ASP A 313 -1.68 -4.67 32.65
CA ASP A 313 -2.69 -4.07 33.52
C ASP A 313 -3.82 -3.36 32.76
N ALA A 314 -3.62 -3.08 31.46
CA ALA A 314 -4.55 -2.32 30.62
C ALA A 314 -5.55 -3.20 29.84
N ILE A 315 -5.72 -4.46 30.23
CA ILE A 315 -6.56 -5.43 29.49
C ILE A 315 -8.05 -5.02 29.42
N GLU A 316 -8.59 -4.40 30.48
CA GLU A 316 -9.98 -3.94 30.47
C GLU A 316 -10.18 -2.82 29.45
N GLU A 317 -9.25 -1.86 29.40
CA GLU A 317 -9.25 -0.79 28.40
C GLU A 317 -9.16 -1.39 26.99
N ALA A 318 -8.28 -2.37 26.77
CA ALA A 318 -8.18 -3.07 25.49
C ALA A 318 -9.50 -3.75 25.10
N ILE A 319 -10.17 -4.45 26.02
CA ILE A 319 -11.47 -5.09 25.77
C ILE A 319 -12.53 -4.04 25.41
N THR A 320 -12.60 -2.93 26.15
CA THR A 320 -13.55 -1.85 25.82
C THR A 320 -13.30 -1.25 24.44
N LEU A 321 -12.03 -1.04 24.08
CA LEU A 321 -11.63 -0.53 22.77
C LEU A 321 -12.02 -1.51 21.65
N ILE A 322 -11.72 -2.79 21.82
CA ILE A 322 -12.06 -3.86 20.88
C ILE A 322 -13.57 -3.92 20.66
N ASN A 323 -14.36 -3.87 21.74
CA ASN A 323 -15.81 -3.93 21.67
C ASN A 323 -16.41 -2.70 20.97
N ARG A 324 -15.87 -1.51 21.26
CA ARG A 324 -16.35 -0.23 20.70
C ARG A 324 -16.06 -0.08 19.21
N TYR A 325 -14.88 -0.48 18.76
CA TYR A 325 -14.43 -0.31 17.36
C TYR A 325 -14.38 -1.63 16.57
N HIS A 326 -14.86 -2.73 17.14
CA HIS A 326 -14.94 -4.05 16.51
C HIS A 326 -13.60 -4.62 16.01
N LEU A 327 -12.51 -4.39 16.73
CA LEU A 327 -11.13 -4.77 16.35
C LEU A 327 -10.75 -6.23 16.64
N PHE A 328 -11.74 -7.14 16.64
CA PHE A 328 -11.57 -8.52 17.13
C PHE A 328 -10.52 -9.33 16.36
N ALA A 329 -10.50 -9.24 15.02
CA ALA A 329 -9.55 -9.98 14.20
C ALA A 329 -8.10 -9.60 14.51
N LYS A 330 -7.84 -8.29 14.62
CA LYS A 330 -6.53 -7.75 15.00
C LYS A 330 -6.17 -8.15 16.43
N ALA A 331 -7.12 -8.04 17.37
CA ALA A 331 -6.91 -8.42 18.76
C ALA A 331 -6.46 -9.88 18.94
N ILE A 332 -7.11 -10.84 18.26
CA ILE A 332 -6.69 -12.25 18.33
C ILE A 332 -5.24 -12.43 17.87
N SER A 333 -4.84 -11.74 16.80
CA SER A 333 -3.49 -11.86 16.26
C SER A 333 -2.43 -11.30 17.22
N LEU A 334 -2.72 -10.15 17.86
CA LEU A 334 -1.79 -9.46 18.75
C LEU A 334 -1.64 -10.18 20.09
N PHE A 335 -2.74 -10.61 20.69
CA PHE A 335 -2.73 -11.24 22.00
C PHE A 335 -2.39 -12.74 21.96
N ARG A 336 -2.13 -13.34 20.79
CA ARG A 336 -1.89 -14.80 20.63
C ARG A 336 -0.85 -15.40 21.58
N ARG A 337 0.17 -14.62 21.96
CA ARG A 337 1.29 -15.07 22.80
C ARG A 337 1.25 -14.50 24.22
N THR A 338 0.17 -13.82 24.59
CA THR A 338 0.04 -13.19 25.90
C THR A 338 -0.84 -14.05 26.83
N LYS A 339 -0.71 -13.82 28.14
CA LYS A 339 -1.54 -14.48 29.17
C LYS A 339 -3.04 -14.16 29.03
N HIS A 340 -3.38 -13.06 28.35
CA HIS A 340 -4.75 -12.59 28.16
C HIS A 340 -5.45 -13.16 26.91
N TYR A 341 -4.76 -13.97 26.10
CA TYR A 341 -5.32 -14.56 24.88
C TYR A 341 -6.66 -15.26 25.10
N SER A 342 -6.72 -16.09 26.14
CA SER A 342 -7.91 -16.88 26.48
C SER A 342 -9.12 -15.98 26.78
N ARG A 343 -8.90 -14.89 27.51
CA ARG A 343 -9.93 -13.91 27.86
C ARG A 343 -10.47 -13.19 26.62
N ILE A 344 -9.59 -12.76 25.73
CA ILE A 344 -9.99 -12.08 24.47
C ILE A 344 -10.76 -13.02 23.56
N CYS A 345 -10.34 -14.29 23.47
CA CYS A 345 -11.09 -15.30 22.72
C CYS A 345 -12.50 -15.46 23.27
N ARG A 346 -12.68 -15.48 24.60
CA ARG A 346 -14.01 -15.56 25.24
C ARG A 346 -14.87 -14.34 24.93
N GLU A 347 -14.35 -13.12 25.07
CA GLU A 347 -15.10 -11.89 24.76
C GLU A 347 -15.55 -11.85 23.30
N PHE A 348 -14.67 -12.24 22.38
CA PHE A 348 -15.04 -12.30 20.97
C PHE A 348 -16.06 -13.40 20.69
N ALA A 349 -15.93 -14.56 21.34
CA ALA A 349 -16.90 -15.65 21.21
C ALA A 349 -18.30 -15.22 21.71
N VAL A 350 -18.38 -14.44 22.80
CA VAL A 350 -19.65 -13.86 23.28
C VAL A 350 -20.27 -12.94 22.24
N HIS A 351 -19.47 -12.10 21.57
CA HIS A 351 -19.94 -11.24 20.49
C HIS A 351 -20.46 -12.03 19.29
N LEU A 352 -19.75 -13.07 18.86
CA LEU A 352 -20.17 -13.95 17.76
C LEU A 352 -21.44 -14.74 18.11
N ARG A 353 -21.55 -15.22 19.34
CA ARG A 353 -22.76 -15.87 19.86
C ARG A 353 -23.97 -14.93 19.79
N ARG A 354 -23.81 -13.64 20.14
CA ARG A 354 -24.89 -12.63 20.01
C ARG A 354 -25.32 -12.43 18.55
N LYS A 355 -24.38 -12.54 17.60
CA LYS A 355 -24.64 -12.50 16.16
C LYS A 355 -25.20 -13.80 15.58
N ARG A 356 -25.38 -14.85 16.39
CA ARG A 356 -25.80 -16.21 15.98
C ARG A 356 -24.81 -16.92 15.06
N ILE A 357 -23.54 -16.51 15.07
CA ILE A 357 -22.44 -17.20 14.39
C ILE A 357 -21.83 -18.17 15.40
N TYR A 358 -22.49 -19.33 15.55
CA TYR A 358 -22.22 -20.28 16.62
C TYR A 358 -20.99 -21.17 16.36
N ASP A 359 -20.68 -21.44 15.10
CA ASP A 359 -19.54 -22.22 14.65
C ASP A 359 -18.19 -21.60 15.02
N GLU A 360 -17.99 -20.32 14.67
CA GLU A 360 -16.79 -19.57 15.05
C GLU A 360 -16.75 -19.34 16.57
N ALA A 361 -17.91 -19.11 17.19
CA ALA A 361 -18.01 -18.95 18.65
C ALA A 361 -17.56 -20.21 19.39
N THR A 362 -17.96 -21.41 18.93
CA THR A 362 -17.49 -22.69 19.49
C THR A 362 -15.97 -22.78 19.46
N LEU A 363 -15.35 -22.47 18.32
CA LEU A 363 -13.89 -22.52 18.18
C LEU A 363 -13.20 -21.59 19.18
N LEU A 364 -13.69 -20.36 19.32
CA LEU A 364 -13.08 -19.37 20.20
C LEU A 364 -13.34 -19.64 21.69
N PHE A 365 -14.51 -20.16 22.06
CA PHE A 365 -14.75 -20.62 23.43
C PHE A 365 -13.81 -21.77 23.81
N ARG A 366 -13.54 -22.72 22.89
CA ARG A 366 -12.52 -23.77 23.10
C ARG A 366 -11.13 -23.18 23.29
N LYS A 367 -10.71 -22.24 22.43
CA LYS A 367 -9.43 -21.53 22.59
C LYS A 367 -9.35 -20.72 23.88
N GLY A 368 -10.48 -20.21 24.35
CA GLY A 368 -10.65 -19.51 25.61
C GLY A 368 -10.69 -20.40 26.86
N GLY A 369 -10.71 -21.73 26.69
CA GLY A 369 -10.81 -22.70 27.79
C GLY A 369 -12.22 -22.86 28.38
N ASP A 370 -13.24 -22.23 27.79
CA ASP A 370 -14.63 -22.33 28.23
C ASP A 370 -15.37 -23.42 27.43
N ASN A 371 -15.05 -24.67 27.74
CA ASN A 371 -15.61 -25.83 27.03
C ASN A 371 -17.13 -25.99 27.25
N LYS A 372 -17.69 -25.43 28.34
CA LYS A 372 -19.14 -25.46 28.60
C LYS A 372 -19.90 -24.58 27.62
N MET A 373 -19.49 -23.33 27.48
CA MET A 373 -20.07 -22.41 26.50
C MET A 373 -19.81 -22.87 25.06
N ALA A 374 -18.63 -23.47 24.80
CA ALA A 374 -18.34 -24.06 23.50
C ALA A 374 -19.33 -25.17 23.13
N MET A 375 -19.72 -26.01 24.09
CA MET A 375 -20.70 -27.09 23.90
C MET A 375 -22.09 -26.54 23.56
N GLU A 376 -22.58 -25.55 24.31
CA GLU A 376 -23.86 -24.90 24.02
C GLU A 376 -23.89 -24.30 22.60
N CYS A 377 -22.80 -23.64 22.18
CA CYS A 377 -22.69 -23.08 20.83
C CYS A 377 -22.59 -24.20 19.78
N ALA A 378 -21.89 -25.29 20.06
CA ALA A 378 -21.74 -26.40 19.12
C ALA A 378 -23.08 -27.09 18.86
N GLU A 379 -23.94 -27.19 19.88
CA GLU A 379 -25.30 -27.71 19.76
C GLU A 379 -26.19 -26.78 18.96
N ALA A 380 -26.14 -25.48 19.23
CA ALA A 380 -26.87 -24.48 18.46
C ALA A 380 -26.44 -24.44 16.98
N ALA A 381 -25.17 -24.78 16.70
CA ALA A 381 -24.61 -24.90 15.35
C ALA A 381 -24.79 -26.30 14.71
N PHE A 382 -25.35 -27.28 15.43
CA PHE A 382 -25.46 -28.68 15.02
C PHE A 382 -24.10 -29.35 14.64
N LEU A 383 -23.00 -28.91 15.27
CA LEU A 383 -21.64 -29.43 15.02
C LEU A 383 -21.39 -30.73 15.80
N TRP A 384 -22.03 -31.83 15.39
CA TRP A 384 -22.02 -33.10 16.12
C TRP A 384 -20.61 -33.63 16.45
N ARG A 385 -19.63 -33.52 15.53
CA ARG A 385 -18.24 -33.96 15.78
C ARG A 385 -17.59 -33.19 16.94
N GLN A 386 -17.81 -31.88 16.99
CA GLN A 386 -17.32 -31.02 18.07
C GLN A 386 -18.00 -31.37 19.39
N VAL A 387 -19.29 -31.71 19.37
CA VAL A 387 -20.03 -32.17 20.55
C VAL A 387 -19.45 -33.47 21.10
N VAL A 388 -19.12 -34.45 20.24
CA VAL A 388 -18.46 -35.71 20.65
C VAL A 388 -17.10 -35.45 21.32
N GLU A 389 -16.27 -34.59 20.71
CA GLU A 389 -14.98 -34.23 21.28
C GLU A 389 -15.11 -33.52 22.62
N LEU A 390 -15.97 -32.51 22.71
CA LEU A 390 -16.22 -31.75 23.93
C LEU A 390 -16.83 -32.62 25.03
N ALA A 391 -17.70 -33.57 24.68
CA ALA A 391 -18.26 -34.52 25.64
C ALA A 391 -17.16 -35.39 26.28
N ARG A 392 -16.19 -35.83 25.48
CA ARG A 392 -15.02 -36.59 25.95
C ARG A 392 -14.12 -35.73 26.85
N GLU A 393 -13.86 -34.48 26.46
CA GLU A 393 -13.03 -33.55 27.25
C GLU A 393 -13.70 -33.18 28.58
N LEU A 394 -15.01 -32.96 28.58
CA LEU A 394 -15.81 -32.64 29.77
C LEU A 394 -16.14 -33.86 30.63
N LYS A 395 -15.79 -35.08 30.18
CA LYS A 395 -16.10 -36.36 30.84
C LYS A 395 -17.59 -36.51 31.16
N LEU A 396 -18.45 -36.14 30.21
CA LEU A 396 -19.90 -36.30 30.34
C LEU A 396 -20.28 -37.78 30.44
N SER A 397 -21.45 -38.06 31.02
CA SER A 397 -21.98 -39.42 31.03
C SER A 397 -22.35 -39.85 29.60
N ALA A 398 -22.37 -41.17 29.36
CA ALA A 398 -22.80 -41.72 28.08
C ALA A 398 -24.25 -41.32 27.75
N GLU A 399 -25.11 -41.26 28.76
CA GLU A 399 -26.53 -40.85 28.64
C GLU A 399 -26.68 -39.38 28.23
N GLU A 400 -25.93 -38.47 28.86
CA GLU A 400 -25.93 -37.05 28.52
C GLU A 400 -25.42 -36.80 27.10
N SER A 401 -24.34 -37.49 26.72
CA SER A 401 -23.77 -37.43 25.38
C SER A 401 -24.77 -37.96 24.35
N ALA A 402 -25.46 -39.05 24.66
CA ALA A 402 -26.47 -39.64 23.79
C ALA A 402 -27.68 -38.72 23.58
N LEU A 403 -28.16 -38.04 24.63
CA LEU A 403 -29.29 -37.10 24.55
C LEU A 403 -28.99 -35.92 23.62
N ARG A 404 -27.79 -35.33 23.75
CA ARG A 404 -27.32 -34.20 22.94
C ARG A 404 -27.19 -34.59 21.47
N LEU A 405 -26.52 -35.72 21.21
CA LEU A 405 -26.35 -36.26 19.85
C LEU A 405 -27.68 -36.66 19.19
N SER A 406 -28.61 -37.27 19.95
CA SER A 406 -29.94 -37.62 19.43
C SER A 406 -30.76 -36.39 19.01
N THR A 407 -30.57 -35.26 19.70
CA THR A 407 -31.21 -33.99 19.32
C THR A 407 -30.65 -33.44 18.02
N ILE A 408 -29.35 -33.56 17.80
CA ILE A 408 -28.71 -33.16 16.53
C ILE A 408 -29.09 -34.12 15.39
N ALA A 409 -29.15 -35.43 15.66
CA ALA A 409 -29.59 -36.43 14.69
C ALA A 409 -30.99 -36.11 14.14
N ARG A 410 -31.95 -35.80 15.02
CA ARG A 410 -33.32 -35.43 14.64
C ARG A 410 -33.39 -34.19 13.72
N HIS A 411 -32.47 -33.26 13.89
CA HIS A 411 -32.35 -32.09 13.00
C HIS A 411 -31.85 -32.50 11.61
N PHE A 412 -30.85 -33.39 11.54
CA PHE A 412 -30.36 -33.89 10.26
C PHE A 412 -31.35 -34.83 9.55
N GLU A 413 -32.18 -35.55 10.30
CA GLU A 413 -33.30 -36.33 9.76
C GLU A 413 -34.34 -35.43 9.07
N SER A 414 -34.72 -34.31 9.70
CA SER A 414 -35.72 -33.40 9.12
C SER A 414 -35.19 -32.61 7.91
N THR A 415 -33.87 -32.38 7.83
CA THR A 415 -33.21 -31.74 6.68
C THR A 415 -32.85 -32.72 5.57
N GLY A 416 -32.97 -34.04 5.80
CA GLY A 416 -32.74 -35.09 4.82
C GLY A 416 -31.28 -35.52 4.65
N ASN A 417 -30.36 -35.13 5.55
CA ASN A 417 -28.95 -35.51 5.47
C ASN A 417 -28.69 -36.88 6.13
N GLN A 418 -29.10 -37.95 5.45
CA GLN A 418 -29.10 -39.32 5.99
C GLN A 418 -27.70 -39.83 6.37
N ALA A 419 -26.65 -39.45 5.63
CA ALA A 419 -25.28 -39.87 5.93
C ALA A 419 -24.80 -39.37 7.30
N VAL A 420 -25.13 -38.12 7.65
CA VAL A 420 -24.76 -37.56 8.96
C VAL A 420 -25.55 -38.21 10.09
N VAL A 421 -26.82 -38.53 9.86
CA VAL A 421 -27.64 -39.27 10.83
C VAL A 421 -27.03 -40.65 11.10
N ALA A 422 -26.64 -41.38 10.04
CA ALA A 422 -25.97 -42.67 10.16
C ALA A 422 -24.65 -42.58 10.94
N ASP A 423 -23.82 -41.56 10.66
CA ASP A 423 -22.57 -41.32 11.39
C ASP A 423 -22.83 -41.05 12.89
N ILE A 424 -23.84 -40.26 13.23
CA ILE A 424 -24.21 -39.98 14.62
C ILE A 424 -24.73 -41.26 15.29
N MET A 425 -25.55 -42.06 14.60
CA MET A 425 -26.05 -43.34 15.11
C MET A 425 -24.91 -44.33 15.40
N LEU A 426 -23.91 -44.44 14.53
CA LEU A 426 -22.71 -45.27 14.81
C LEU A 426 -22.02 -44.87 16.12
N VAL A 427 -21.87 -43.56 16.35
CA VAL A 427 -21.29 -43.07 17.60
C VAL A 427 -22.20 -43.40 18.79
N LEU A 428 -23.52 -43.24 18.66
CA LEU A 428 -24.48 -43.60 19.70
C LEU A 428 -24.42 -45.09 20.05
N CYS A 429 -24.27 -45.98 19.07
CA CYS A 429 -24.09 -47.42 19.30
C CYS A 429 -22.83 -47.69 20.12
N SER A 430 -21.71 -47.01 19.82
CA SER A 430 -20.45 -47.16 20.56
C SER A 430 -20.54 -46.71 22.03
N LEU A 431 -21.40 -45.72 22.32
CA LEU A 431 -21.62 -45.20 23.67
C LEU A 431 -22.50 -46.13 24.53
N ASN A 432 -23.38 -46.93 23.90
CA ASN A 432 -24.37 -47.77 24.55
C ASN A 432 -23.94 -49.25 24.71
N THR A 433 -22.66 -49.50 25.01
CA THR A 433 -22.02 -50.84 25.14
C THR A 433 -22.58 -51.76 26.24
N ARG A 434 -23.72 -51.42 26.87
CA ARG A 434 -24.41 -52.23 27.90
C ARG A 434 -25.70 -52.90 27.42
N SER A 435 -26.11 -52.68 26.17
CA SER A 435 -27.38 -53.19 25.62
C SER A 435 -27.22 -54.56 24.96
N TYR A 436 -28.17 -55.46 25.24
CA TYR A 436 -28.38 -56.77 24.60
C TYR A 436 -28.16 -56.75 23.07
N ASP A 437 -27.60 -57.85 22.54
CA ASP A 437 -27.23 -58.05 21.12
C ASP A 437 -28.34 -57.66 20.13
N SER A 438 -29.62 -57.86 20.48
CA SER A 438 -30.76 -57.61 19.58
C SER A 438 -30.97 -56.14 19.19
N LYS A 439 -30.59 -55.17 20.05
CA LYS A 439 -30.74 -53.75 19.74
C LYS A 439 -29.62 -53.25 18.83
N VAL A 440 -28.43 -53.82 18.98
CA VAL A 440 -27.27 -53.52 18.13
C VAL A 440 -27.55 -54.00 16.70
N GLU A 441 -28.14 -55.17 16.54
CA GLU A 441 -28.56 -55.70 15.23
C GLU A 441 -29.58 -54.78 14.53
N GLN A 442 -30.59 -54.28 15.26
CA GLN A 442 -31.58 -53.34 14.71
C GLN A 442 -30.96 -52.00 14.33
N ASP A 443 -30.05 -51.48 15.15
CA ASP A 443 -29.34 -50.24 14.86
C ASP A 443 -28.42 -50.40 13.63
N CYS A 444 -27.73 -51.53 13.46
CA CYS A 444 -26.92 -51.85 12.28
C CYS A 444 -27.75 -51.88 10.99
N VAL A 445 -28.93 -52.50 11.02
CA VAL A 445 -29.87 -52.52 9.89
C VAL A 445 -30.29 -51.08 9.53
N ARG A 446 -30.66 -50.28 10.54
CA ARG A 446 -31.08 -48.89 10.33
C ARG A 446 -29.95 -48.01 9.79
N ILE A 447 -28.73 -48.16 10.31
CA ILE A 447 -27.53 -47.43 9.83
C ILE A 447 -27.24 -47.80 8.37
N THR A 448 -27.29 -49.09 8.04
CA THR A 448 -27.09 -49.58 6.67
C THR A 448 -28.12 -48.97 5.71
N GLN A 449 -29.40 -48.97 6.11
CA GLN A 449 -30.48 -48.34 5.34
C GLN A 449 -30.22 -46.85 5.10
N LEU A 450 -29.79 -46.10 6.13
CA LEU A 450 -29.50 -44.68 6.02
C LEU A 450 -28.32 -44.38 5.07
N TYR A 451 -27.26 -45.20 5.10
CA TYR A 451 -26.15 -45.05 4.16
C TYR A 451 -26.55 -45.36 2.72
N CYS A 452 -27.40 -46.38 2.50
CA CYS A 452 -27.96 -46.67 1.18
C CYS A 452 -28.77 -45.47 0.65
N LEU A 453 -29.64 -44.89 1.48
CA LEU A 453 -30.42 -43.70 1.14
C LEU A 453 -29.55 -42.46 0.87
N ALA A 454 -28.36 -42.40 1.47
CA ALA A 454 -27.39 -41.33 1.23
C ALA A 454 -26.51 -41.55 -0.02
N GLY A 455 -26.59 -42.72 -0.66
CA GLY A 455 -25.72 -43.11 -1.77
C GLY A 455 -24.28 -43.47 -1.35
N ASP A 456 -24.04 -43.72 -0.06
CA ASP A 456 -22.73 -44.14 0.44
C ASP A 456 -22.67 -45.66 0.62
N TRP A 457 -22.59 -46.33 -0.52
CA TRP A 457 -22.68 -47.78 -0.63
C TRP A 457 -21.49 -48.52 0.00
N ASP A 458 -20.28 -47.96 -0.06
CA ASP A 458 -19.10 -48.58 0.56
C ASP A 458 -19.27 -48.66 2.09
N ARG A 459 -19.76 -47.59 2.74
CA ARG A 459 -20.06 -47.59 4.19
C ARG A 459 -21.25 -48.47 4.54
N ALA A 460 -22.29 -48.49 3.70
CA ALA A 460 -23.43 -49.40 3.89
C ALA A 460 -22.99 -50.87 3.94
N VAL A 461 -22.16 -51.31 2.98
CA VAL A 461 -21.61 -52.67 2.95
C VAL A 461 -20.78 -52.96 4.20
N GLN A 462 -19.92 -52.03 4.62
CA GLN A 462 -19.11 -52.19 5.83
C GLN A 462 -19.97 -52.35 7.10
N CYS A 463 -21.04 -51.57 7.23
CA CYS A 463 -21.95 -51.64 8.38
C CYS A 463 -22.85 -52.88 8.38
N SER A 464 -23.09 -53.49 7.22
CA SER A 464 -23.96 -54.66 7.12
C SER A 464 -23.44 -55.90 7.86
N ASN A 465 -22.11 -56.01 8.07
CA ASN A 465 -21.44 -57.12 8.75
C ASN A 465 -21.95 -58.53 8.35
N ASN A 466 -22.34 -58.71 7.08
CA ASN A 466 -22.94 -59.93 6.52
C ASN A 466 -24.26 -60.38 7.21
N GLN A 467 -24.97 -59.47 7.87
CA GLN A 467 -26.29 -59.72 8.44
C GLN A 467 -27.35 -59.78 7.33
N SER A 468 -28.15 -60.84 7.32
CA SER A 468 -29.14 -61.09 6.25
C SER A 468 -30.15 -59.94 6.05
N GLU A 469 -30.63 -59.33 7.14
CA GLU A 469 -31.58 -58.21 7.05
C GLU A 469 -30.94 -56.93 6.50
N ALA A 470 -29.68 -56.66 6.85
CA ALA A 470 -28.95 -55.50 6.34
C ALA A 470 -28.62 -55.66 4.85
N LEU A 471 -28.22 -56.86 4.43
CA LEU A 471 -27.99 -57.20 3.03
C LEU A 471 -29.28 -57.09 2.20
N HIS A 472 -30.44 -57.47 2.74
CA HIS A 472 -31.73 -57.29 2.07
C HIS A 472 -31.99 -55.81 1.73
N TRP A 473 -31.69 -54.88 2.64
CA TRP A 473 -31.85 -53.45 2.33
C TRP A 473 -30.86 -52.94 1.27
N ILE A 474 -29.62 -53.46 1.26
CA ILE A 474 -28.66 -53.16 0.20
C ILE A 474 -29.18 -53.68 -1.14
N ASP A 475 -29.78 -54.87 -1.15
CA ASP A 475 -30.37 -55.47 -2.34
C ASP A 475 -31.55 -54.64 -2.88
N GLU A 476 -32.55 -54.37 -2.04
CA GLU A 476 -33.77 -53.64 -2.41
C GLU A 476 -33.46 -52.20 -2.88
N LEU A 477 -32.65 -51.47 -2.11
CA LEU A 477 -32.30 -50.08 -2.44
C LEU A 477 -31.28 -50.00 -3.56
N GLY A 478 -30.35 -50.96 -3.65
CA GLY A 478 -29.37 -51.07 -4.72
C GLY A 478 -30.03 -51.33 -6.06
N GLU A 479 -30.99 -52.27 -6.12
CA GLU A 479 -31.78 -52.54 -7.33
C GLU A 479 -32.58 -51.30 -7.76
N LYS A 480 -33.24 -50.63 -6.81
CA LYS A 480 -33.97 -49.40 -7.10
C LYS A 480 -33.04 -48.34 -7.69
N ARG A 481 -31.86 -48.12 -7.08
CA ARG A 481 -30.88 -47.14 -7.55
C ARG A 481 -30.30 -47.51 -8.91
N TYR A 482 -30.03 -48.79 -9.15
CA TYR A 482 -29.58 -49.31 -10.44
C TYR A 482 -30.59 -48.99 -11.55
N ARG A 483 -31.88 -49.26 -11.33
CA ARG A 483 -32.93 -48.97 -12.32
C ARG A 483 -33.04 -47.46 -12.59
N GLU A 484 -33.05 -46.64 -11.54
CA GLU A 484 -33.08 -45.18 -11.66
C GLU A 484 -31.89 -44.66 -12.46
N LEU A 485 -30.68 -45.09 -12.11
CA LEU A 485 -29.46 -44.62 -12.76
C LEU A 485 -29.35 -45.12 -14.20
N SER A 486 -29.74 -46.36 -14.48
CA SER A 486 -29.78 -46.91 -15.85
C SER A 486 -30.71 -46.11 -16.76
N GLU A 487 -31.88 -45.71 -16.25
CA GLU A 487 -32.78 -44.85 -17.01
C GLU A 487 -32.22 -43.43 -17.18
N GLN A 488 -31.60 -42.85 -16.15
CA GLN A 488 -30.91 -41.56 -16.28
C GLN A 488 -29.78 -41.59 -17.31
N ILE A 489 -28.99 -42.67 -17.36
CA ILE A 489 -27.94 -42.86 -18.35
C ILE A 489 -28.53 -42.83 -19.77
N ARG A 490 -29.63 -43.54 -20.02
CA ARG A 490 -30.33 -43.53 -21.32
C ARG A 490 -30.85 -42.15 -21.68
N ILE A 491 -31.42 -41.42 -20.72
CA ILE A 491 -31.91 -40.06 -20.92
C ILE A 491 -30.73 -39.12 -21.27
N TRP A 492 -29.63 -39.19 -20.54
CA TRP A 492 -28.44 -38.37 -20.81
C TRP A 492 -27.84 -38.68 -22.17
N GLU A 493 -27.71 -39.96 -22.54
CA GLU A 493 -27.22 -40.38 -23.84
C GLU A 493 -28.08 -39.80 -24.98
N LYS A 494 -29.40 -39.95 -24.86
CA LYS A 494 -30.37 -39.40 -25.82
C LYS A 494 -30.24 -37.88 -25.93
N GLN A 495 -30.24 -37.17 -24.80
CA GLN A 495 -30.15 -35.71 -24.77
C GLN A 495 -28.82 -35.19 -25.32
N ILE A 496 -27.69 -35.84 -25.02
CA ILE A 496 -26.38 -35.47 -25.56
C ILE A 496 -26.39 -35.61 -27.08
N ASN A 497 -26.92 -36.71 -27.61
CA ASN A 497 -27.01 -36.94 -29.05
C ASN A 497 -27.94 -35.92 -29.73
N GLU A 498 -29.14 -35.68 -29.20
CA GLU A 498 -30.10 -34.73 -29.75
C GLU A 498 -29.57 -33.28 -29.72
N HIS A 499 -29.00 -32.85 -28.59
CA HIS A 499 -28.49 -31.49 -28.43
C HIS A 499 -27.21 -31.25 -29.24
N SER A 500 -26.30 -32.22 -29.31
CA SER A 500 -25.10 -32.11 -30.14
C SER A 500 -25.43 -32.04 -31.63
N GLN A 501 -26.33 -32.89 -32.12
CA GLN A 501 -26.81 -32.85 -33.51
C GLN A 501 -27.50 -31.51 -33.83
N ARG A 502 -28.38 -31.02 -32.94
CA ARG A 502 -29.03 -29.72 -33.14
C ARG A 502 -28.03 -28.56 -33.14
N LEU A 503 -27.02 -28.59 -32.26
CA LEU A 503 -25.97 -27.57 -32.22
C LEU A 503 -25.19 -27.49 -33.53
N VAL A 504 -24.90 -28.63 -34.16
CA VAL A 504 -24.25 -28.67 -35.49
C VAL A 504 -25.14 -28.00 -36.55
N VAL A 505 -26.44 -28.25 -36.53
CA VAL A 505 -27.39 -27.60 -37.45
C VAL A 505 -27.46 -26.09 -37.22
N VAL A 506 -27.61 -25.64 -35.98
CA VAL A 506 -27.67 -24.20 -35.62
C VAL A 506 -26.39 -23.47 -36.03
N ARG A 507 -25.22 -24.08 -35.83
CA ARG A 507 -23.93 -23.51 -36.27
C ARG A 507 -23.83 -23.42 -37.79
N ARG A 508 -24.35 -24.40 -38.53
CA ARG A 508 -24.40 -24.39 -40.00
C ARG A 508 -25.33 -23.30 -40.52
N GLU A 509 -26.54 -23.20 -39.96
CA GLU A 509 -27.51 -22.14 -40.29
C GLU A 509 -26.90 -20.75 -40.04
N LYS A 510 -26.23 -20.58 -38.90
CA LYS A 510 -25.52 -19.33 -38.56
C LYS A 510 -24.38 -19.02 -39.53
N LYS A 511 -23.59 -20.01 -39.93
CA LYS A 511 -22.54 -19.86 -40.95
C LYS A 511 -23.13 -19.40 -42.29
N ALA A 512 -24.23 -20.01 -42.73
CA ALA A 512 -24.92 -19.63 -43.96
C ALA A 512 -25.48 -18.19 -43.88
N MET A 513 -26.04 -17.77 -42.73
CA MET A 513 -26.51 -16.40 -42.54
C MET A 513 -25.38 -15.37 -42.59
N ILE A 514 -24.22 -15.67 -41.99
CA ILE A 514 -23.04 -14.79 -42.05
C ILE A 514 -22.56 -14.64 -43.50
N LEU A 515 -22.47 -15.73 -44.26
CA LEU A 515 -22.06 -15.70 -45.67
C LEU A 515 -23.09 -15.01 -46.58
N ALA A 516 -24.39 -15.20 -46.34
CA ALA A 516 -25.43 -14.51 -47.10
C ALA A 516 -25.45 -12.99 -46.82
N SER A 517 -25.00 -12.57 -45.63
CA SER A 517 -24.87 -11.14 -45.32
C SER A 517 -23.66 -10.48 -45.98
N THR A 518 -22.59 -11.24 -46.30
CA THR A 518 -21.39 -10.69 -46.97
C THR A 518 -21.61 -10.44 -48.46
N SER A 519 -22.52 -11.15 -49.12
CA SER A 519 -22.79 -11.03 -50.57
C SER A 519 -23.86 -9.98 -50.92
N ARG A 520 -24.47 -9.31 -49.93
CA ARG A 520 -25.56 -8.32 -50.13
C ARG A 520 -25.06 -6.88 -50.26
N GLU A 521 -23.76 -6.61 -50.18
CA GLU A 521 -23.22 -5.25 -50.29
C GLU A 521 -23.08 -4.73 -51.75
N GLU A 522 -23.35 -5.54 -52.78
CA GLU A 522 -23.26 -5.10 -54.19
C GLU A 522 -24.56 -4.51 -54.79
N GLU A 523 -25.72 -4.60 -54.13
CA GLU A 523 -26.95 -3.91 -54.58
C GLU A 523 -27.43 -2.93 -53.50
N GLY A 524 -27.27 -1.64 -53.80
CA GLY A 524 -27.64 -0.53 -52.92
C GLY A 524 -29.12 -0.47 -52.55
N ASP A 525 -29.37 0.10 -51.37
CA ASP A 525 -30.63 0.70 -50.93
C ASP A 525 -31.91 -0.14 -51.06
N ASN A 526 -32.08 -1.14 -50.19
CA ASN A 526 -33.28 -1.28 -49.32
C ASN A 526 -33.22 -2.56 -48.48
N ALA A 527 -32.85 -2.45 -47.20
CA ALA A 527 -33.15 -3.49 -46.21
C ALA A 527 -33.25 -2.91 -44.79
N GLN A 528 -33.94 -1.78 -44.62
CA GLN A 528 -34.56 -1.42 -43.34
C GLN A 528 -35.92 -2.11 -43.20
N SER A 529 -35.95 -3.45 -43.25
CA SER A 529 -37.14 -4.19 -42.86
C SER A 529 -36.71 -5.59 -42.43
N GLU A 530 -36.32 -5.70 -41.15
CA GLU A 530 -36.41 -6.92 -40.31
C GLU A 530 -35.71 -6.76 -38.94
N VAL A 531 -35.04 -5.63 -38.68
CA VAL A 531 -34.39 -5.35 -37.37
C VAL A 531 -35.32 -4.65 -36.36
N SER A 532 -36.54 -4.31 -36.76
CA SER A 532 -37.50 -3.59 -35.91
C SER A 532 -38.45 -4.54 -35.18
N SER A 533 -38.02 -5.10 -34.05
CA SER A 533 -38.98 -5.67 -33.09
C SER A 533 -38.63 -5.49 -31.61
N ASP A 534 -37.60 -4.71 -31.23
CA ASP A 534 -37.32 -4.48 -29.79
C ASP A 534 -36.68 -3.11 -29.44
N THR A 535 -36.59 -2.15 -30.37
CA THR A 535 -35.97 -0.83 -30.12
C THR A 535 -36.96 0.31 -29.90
N SER A 536 -38.08 0.04 -29.21
CA SER A 536 -39.00 1.10 -28.76
C SER A 536 -39.00 1.22 -27.23
N SER A 537 -37.97 1.85 -26.66
CA SER A 537 -38.08 2.56 -25.37
C SER A 537 -36.84 3.41 -25.11
N THR A 538 -36.65 4.47 -25.90
CA THR A 538 -35.76 5.58 -25.52
C THR A 538 -36.61 6.68 -24.87
N ALA A 539 -36.76 6.60 -23.55
CA ALA A 539 -37.24 7.72 -22.73
C ALA A 539 -36.45 7.79 -21.41
N SER A 540 -36.02 9.03 -21.11
CA SER A 540 -35.43 9.59 -19.87
C SER A 540 -34.04 9.11 -19.39
N GLY A 541 -33.11 10.07 -19.41
CA GLY A 541 -31.67 9.92 -19.12
C GLY A 541 -31.27 9.87 -17.65
N TYR A 542 -32.03 9.21 -16.78
CA TYR A 542 -31.69 9.13 -15.36
C TYR A 542 -31.97 7.74 -14.76
N SER A 543 -31.43 6.67 -15.37
CA SER A 543 -31.36 5.30 -14.79
C SER A 543 -30.57 4.32 -15.71
N ARG A 544 -29.27 4.54 -15.94
CA ARG A 544 -28.46 3.62 -16.78
C ARG A 544 -27.98 2.36 -16.05
N MET A 545 -27.73 2.42 -14.73
CA MET A 545 -27.18 1.27 -13.99
C MET A 545 -28.24 0.21 -13.62
N SER A 546 -29.49 0.61 -13.39
CA SER A 546 -30.57 -0.30 -12.97
C SER A 546 -31.25 -1.04 -14.13
N THR A 547 -31.14 -0.53 -15.36
CA THR A 547 -31.75 -1.12 -16.56
C THR A 547 -30.82 -2.09 -17.29
N ALA A 548 -29.51 -1.84 -17.28
CA ALA A 548 -28.48 -2.75 -17.82
C ALA A 548 -28.50 -4.11 -17.11
N SER A 549 -28.49 -4.13 -15.78
CA SER A 549 -28.57 -5.36 -14.97
C SER A 549 -29.88 -6.13 -15.16
N ARG A 550 -31.00 -5.45 -15.42
CA ARG A 550 -32.28 -6.10 -15.76
C ARG A 550 -32.27 -6.71 -17.16
N ARG A 551 -31.63 -6.04 -18.14
CA ARG A 551 -31.49 -6.53 -19.51
C ARG A 551 -30.56 -7.75 -19.57
N GLU A 552 -29.43 -7.70 -18.86
CA GLU A 552 -28.48 -8.80 -18.72
C GLU A 552 -29.15 -10.05 -18.12
N LYS A 553 -29.88 -9.89 -17.01
CA LYS A 553 -30.70 -10.98 -16.43
C LYS A 553 -31.75 -11.55 -17.40
N ARG A 554 -32.33 -10.73 -18.28
CA ARG A 554 -33.29 -11.21 -19.30
C ARG A 554 -32.59 -11.99 -20.41
N VAL A 555 -31.40 -11.58 -20.82
CA VAL A 555 -30.57 -12.29 -21.80
C VAL A 555 -30.08 -13.62 -21.21
N GLU A 556 -29.60 -13.64 -19.97
CA GLU A 556 -29.22 -14.87 -19.27
C GLU A 556 -30.37 -15.87 -19.20
N ARG A 557 -31.59 -15.42 -18.90
CA ARG A 557 -32.78 -16.29 -18.95
C ARG A 557 -33.02 -16.88 -20.34
N LYS A 558 -32.86 -16.09 -21.40
CA LYS A 558 -32.99 -16.57 -22.79
C LYS A 558 -31.88 -17.56 -23.16
N LYS A 559 -30.68 -17.42 -22.60
CA LYS A 559 -29.56 -18.37 -22.75
C LYS A 559 -29.76 -19.69 -21.99
N MET A 560 -30.80 -19.80 -21.17
CA MET A 560 -31.15 -21.02 -20.43
C MET A 560 -32.37 -21.75 -21.04
N THR A 561 -33.04 -21.17 -22.03
CA THR A 561 -34.23 -21.77 -22.68
C THR A 561 -33.85 -22.52 -23.95
N LEU A 562 -34.34 -23.76 -24.09
CA LEU A 562 -34.12 -24.63 -25.24
C LEU A 562 -35.18 -24.43 -26.36
N THR A 563 -35.51 -23.18 -26.67
CA THR A 563 -36.52 -22.87 -27.70
C THR A 563 -35.88 -22.93 -29.09
N LYS A 564 -36.36 -23.85 -29.94
CA LYS A 564 -35.92 -23.97 -31.35
C LYS A 564 -36.18 -22.67 -32.11
N GLY A 565 -35.17 -22.17 -32.83
CA GLY A 565 -35.24 -20.91 -33.59
C GLY A 565 -35.03 -19.64 -32.75
N SER A 566 -34.72 -19.77 -31.45
CA SER A 566 -34.36 -18.62 -30.61
C SER A 566 -33.00 -18.05 -30.99
N GLN A 567 -32.84 -16.73 -30.87
CA GLN A 567 -31.58 -16.01 -31.09
C GLN A 567 -30.43 -16.46 -30.16
N TYR A 568 -30.74 -17.15 -29.06
CA TYR A 568 -29.78 -17.69 -28.10
C TYR A 568 -29.85 -19.23 -28.00
N GLU A 569 -30.39 -19.90 -29.02
CA GLU A 569 -30.51 -21.37 -29.04
C GLU A 569 -29.15 -22.06 -28.88
N ASP A 570 -28.09 -21.51 -29.48
CA ASP A 570 -26.72 -22.01 -29.36
C ASP A 570 -26.21 -22.01 -27.90
N ALA A 571 -26.39 -20.89 -27.18
CA ALA A 571 -26.05 -20.78 -25.76
C ALA A 571 -26.92 -21.71 -24.89
N GLY A 572 -28.21 -21.85 -25.21
CA GLY A 572 -29.13 -22.77 -24.52
C GLY A 572 -28.68 -24.23 -24.62
N LEU A 573 -28.33 -24.68 -25.82
CA LEU A 573 -27.83 -26.02 -26.07
C LEU A 573 -26.50 -26.29 -25.37
N LEU A 574 -25.57 -25.32 -25.40
CA LEU A 574 -24.28 -25.44 -24.69
C LEU A 574 -24.46 -25.53 -23.18
N ASN A 575 -25.36 -24.73 -22.59
CA ASN A 575 -25.67 -24.78 -21.16
C ASN A 575 -26.33 -26.11 -20.76
N ALA A 576 -27.25 -26.63 -21.58
CA ALA A 576 -27.87 -27.93 -21.34
C ALA A 576 -26.84 -29.07 -21.40
N LEU A 577 -26.00 -29.11 -22.45
CA LEU A 577 -24.92 -30.08 -22.59
C LEU A 577 -23.91 -29.98 -21.44
N LYS A 578 -23.58 -28.76 -21.01
CA LYS A 578 -22.69 -28.52 -19.87
C LYS A 578 -23.28 -29.06 -18.57
N SER A 579 -24.57 -28.80 -18.33
CA SER A 579 -25.30 -29.32 -17.17
C SER A 579 -25.31 -30.84 -17.13
N ILE A 580 -25.59 -31.49 -18.26
CA ILE A 580 -25.60 -32.95 -18.38
C ILE A 580 -24.20 -33.52 -18.09
N ILE A 581 -23.15 -33.01 -18.74
CA ILE A 581 -21.79 -33.52 -18.52
C ILE A 581 -21.34 -33.33 -17.06
N SER A 582 -21.68 -32.21 -16.43
CA SER A 582 -21.40 -31.99 -15.00
C SER A 582 -22.20 -32.93 -14.10
N ALA A 583 -23.42 -33.33 -14.48
CA ALA A 583 -24.19 -34.32 -13.73
C ALA A 583 -23.58 -35.73 -13.87
N VAL A 584 -23.19 -36.13 -15.08
CA VAL A 584 -22.48 -37.40 -15.33
C VAL A 584 -21.16 -37.44 -14.54
N ASP A 585 -20.41 -36.34 -14.52
CA ASP A 585 -19.15 -36.27 -13.77
C ASP A 585 -19.34 -36.47 -12.25
N LYS A 586 -20.39 -35.88 -11.67
CA LYS A 586 -20.71 -36.07 -10.24
C LYS A 586 -21.13 -37.52 -9.95
N GLN A 587 -21.81 -38.16 -10.88
CA GLN A 587 -22.27 -39.54 -10.71
C GLN A 587 -21.12 -40.55 -10.61
N GLN A 588 -19.92 -40.20 -11.08
CA GLN A 588 -18.72 -41.03 -10.93
C GLN A 588 -18.37 -41.31 -9.46
N ASP A 589 -18.69 -40.40 -8.54
CA ASP A 589 -18.32 -40.50 -7.12
C ASP A 589 -19.10 -41.63 -6.40
N GLU A 590 -20.39 -41.80 -6.70
CA GLU A 590 -21.25 -42.84 -6.13
C GLU A 590 -21.04 -44.22 -6.80
N LEU A 591 -20.77 -44.22 -8.11
CA LEU A 591 -20.84 -45.41 -8.95
C LEU A 591 -19.92 -46.54 -8.45
N LYS A 592 -18.72 -46.20 -7.97
CA LYS A 592 -17.77 -47.19 -7.45
C LYS A 592 -18.36 -48.01 -6.30
N GLY A 593 -18.97 -47.33 -5.34
CA GLY A 593 -19.56 -47.97 -4.17
C GLY A 593 -20.77 -48.79 -4.58
N LEU A 594 -21.62 -48.25 -5.46
CA LEU A 594 -22.82 -48.96 -5.94
C LEU A 594 -22.47 -50.26 -6.65
N LEU A 595 -21.50 -50.24 -7.57
CA LEU A 595 -21.06 -51.44 -8.30
C LEU A 595 -20.59 -52.55 -7.36
N ARG A 596 -19.85 -52.19 -6.30
CA ARG A 596 -19.39 -53.13 -5.28
C ARG A 596 -20.55 -53.66 -4.43
N ALA A 597 -21.46 -52.80 -4.02
CA ALA A 597 -22.62 -53.19 -3.23
C ALA A 597 -23.50 -54.19 -4.00
N LEU A 598 -23.73 -53.98 -5.31
CA LEU A 598 -24.45 -54.92 -6.17
C LEU A 598 -23.77 -56.30 -6.24
N VAL A 599 -22.43 -56.34 -6.30
CA VAL A 599 -21.69 -57.62 -6.30
C VAL A 599 -21.80 -58.34 -4.95
N VAL A 600 -21.80 -57.60 -3.84
CA VAL A 600 -21.93 -58.18 -2.49
C VAL A 600 -23.29 -58.87 -2.29
N VAL A 601 -24.34 -58.39 -2.96
CA VAL A 601 -25.69 -58.99 -2.93
C VAL A 601 -25.94 -59.94 -4.11
N ASP A 602 -24.90 -60.45 -4.76
CA ASP A 602 -24.94 -61.38 -5.89
C ASP A 602 -25.67 -60.86 -7.17
N ARG A 603 -25.86 -59.54 -7.31
CA ARG A 603 -26.38 -58.89 -8.53
C ARG A 603 -25.26 -58.55 -9.51
N ILE A 604 -24.53 -59.58 -9.91
CA ILE A 604 -23.34 -59.48 -10.77
C ILE A 604 -23.68 -58.88 -12.14
N ASP A 605 -24.73 -59.39 -12.80
CA ASP A 605 -25.10 -58.96 -14.15
C ASP A 605 -25.51 -57.47 -14.20
N GLU A 606 -26.24 -57.00 -13.19
CA GLU A 606 -26.65 -55.60 -13.08
C GLU A 606 -25.45 -54.68 -12.86
N SER A 607 -24.51 -55.08 -12.01
CA SER A 607 -23.24 -54.36 -11.81
C SER A 607 -22.45 -54.25 -13.11
N HIS A 608 -22.29 -55.36 -13.84
CA HIS A 608 -21.60 -55.38 -15.13
C HIS A 608 -22.30 -54.49 -16.19
N GLN A 609 -23.62 -54.61 -16.33
CA GLN A 609 -24.41 -53.80 -17.26
C GLN A 609 -24.30 -52.31 -16.95
N LEU A 610 -24.39 -51.92 -15.67
CA LEU A 610 -24.27 -50.53 -15.26
C LEU A 610 -22.90 -49.94 -15.62
N GLN A 611 -21.82 -50.67 -15.33
CA GLN A 611 -20.46 -50.25 -15.69
C GLN A 611 -20.29 -50.10 -17.20
N SER A 612 -20.83 -51.04 -17.99
CA SER A 612 -20.76 -51.01 -19.45
C SER A 612 -21.50 -49.79 -20.03
N HIS A 613 -22.76 -49.59 -19.64
CA HIS A 613 -23.57 -48.47 -20.12
C HIS A 613 -22.97 -47.11 -19.73
N PHE A 614 -22.49 -46.96 -18.49
CA PHE A 614 -21.87 -45.71 -18.05
C PHE A 614 -20.51 -45.46 -18.73
N SER A 615 -19.72 -46.52 -18.98
CA SER A 615 -18.48 -46.43 -19.77
C SER A 615 -18.74 -45.96 -21.19
N ALA A 616 -19.77 -46.52 -21.84
CA ALA A 616 -20.18 -46.13 -23.18
C ALA A 616 -20.61 -44.65 -23.22
N LEU A 617 -21.40 -44.19 -22.24
CA LEU A 617 -21.80 -42.79 -22.12
C LEU A 617 -20.58 -41.84 -21.99
N ILE A 618 -19.60 -42.17 -21.13
CA ILE A 618 -18.37 -41.37 -21.00
C ILE A 618 -17.59 -41.34 -22.31
N ALA A 619 -17.52 -42.46 -23.04
CA ALA A 619 -16.86 -42.51 -24.34
C ALA A 619 -17.56 -41.61 -25.37
N ILE A 620 -18.89 -41.65 -25.44
CA ILE A 620 -19.71 -40.77 -26.29
C ILE A 620 -19.44 -39.30 -25.94
N ILE A 621 -19.46 -38.93 -24.66
CA ILE A 621 -19.18 -37.56 -24.22
C ILE A 621 -17.78 -37.12 -24.67
N ARG A 622 -16.75 -37.95 -24.45
CA ARG A 622 -15.38 -37.64 -24.85
C ARG A 622 -15.24 -37.44 -26.35
N GLN A 623 -15.95 -38.25 -27.15
CA GLN A 623 -15.97 -38.11 -28.60
C GLN A 623 -16.68 -36.82 -29.05
N GLN A 624 -17.75 -36.41 -28.35
CA GLN A 624 -18.53 -35.22 -28.71
C GLN A 624 -17.93 -33.90 -28.20
N ILE A 625 -17.11 -33.91 -27.14
CA ILE A 625 -16.50 -32.67 -26.58
C ILE A 625 -15.80 -31.83 -27.65
N PRO A 626 -14.92 -32.36 -28.52
CA PRO A 626 -14.28 -31.56 -29.58
C PRO A 626 -15.25 -30.97 -30.60
N ASN A 627 -16.40 -31.62 -30.82
CA ASN A 627 -17.43 -31.14 -31.74
C ASN A 627 -18.27 -30.03 -31.11
N ILE A 628 -18.58 -30.17 -29.81
CA ILE A 628 -19.37 -29.20 -29.05
C ILE A 628 -18.51 -27.97 -28.72
N TRP A 629 -17.29 -28.17 -28.23
CA TRP A 629 -16.31 -27.12 -27.90
C TRP A 629 -15.02 -27.32 -28.72
N PRO A 630 -14.95 -26.71 -29.92
CA PRO A 630 -13.80 -26.86 -30.81
C PRO A 630 -12.55 -26.16 -30.24
N ARG A 631 -11.37 -26.66 -30.62
CA ARG A 631 -10.07 -26.06 -30.23
C ARG A 631 -9.85 -24.67 -30.83
N TYR A 632 -10.44 -24.42 -32.00
CA TYR A 632 -10.37 -23.14 -32.71
C TYR A 632 -11.76 -22.54 -32.82
N ILE A 633 -11.90 -21.28 -32.40
CA ILE A 633 -13.18 -20.55 -32.43
C ILE A 633 -13.33 -19.90 -33.81
N GLU A 634 -14.42 -20.24 -34.50
CA GLU A 634 -14.86 -19.59 -35.74
C GLU A 634 -16.04 -18.65 -35.45
N ALA A 635 -16.31 -17.69 -36.33
CA ALA A 635 -17.36 -16.68 -36.13
C ALA A 635 -18.75 -17.29 -35.84
N HIS A 636 -19.10 -18.39 -36.52
CA HIS A 636 -20.37 -19.10 -36.32
C HIS A 636 -20.40 -19.96 -35.04
N THR A 637 -19.30 -20.06 -34.29
CA THR A 637 -19.22 -20.79 -33.01
C THR A 637 -19.38 -19.88 -31.79
N ILE A 638 -19.27 -18.56 -31.97
CA ILE A 638 -19.54 -17.55 -30.93
C ILE A 638 -21.04 -17.54 -30.64
N THR A 639 -21.45 -17.51 -29.37
CA THR A 639 -22.87 -17.63 -28.99
C THR A 639 -23.66 -16.32 -29.13
N GLY A 640 -24.97 -16.42 -29.35
CA GLY A 640 -25.89 -15.28 -29.40
C GLY A 640 -26.16 -14.72 -30.80
N PRO A 641 -26.97 -13.65 -30.92
CA PRO A 641 -27.41 -13.15 -32.21
C PRO A 641 -26.28 -12.47 -33.00
N ILE A 642 -26.31 -12.63 -34.33
CA ILE A 642 -25.27 -12.11 -35.25
C ILE A 642 -25.05 -10.60 -35.04
N HIS A 643 -26.11 -9.80 -34.91
CA HIS A 643 -25.97 -8.35 -34.72
C HIS A 643 -25.24 -7.95 -33.43
N GLU A 644 -25.30 -8.78 -32.38
CA GLU A 644 -24.60 -8.51 -31.12
C GLU A 644 -23.14 -8.96 -31.20
N ILE A 645 -22.85 -10.02 -31.95
CA ILE A 645 -21.49 -10.53 -32.19
C ILE A 645 -20.64 -9.51 -32.97
N TYR A 646 -21.25 -8.76 -33.89
CA TYR A 646 -20.57 -7.79 -34.75
C TYR A 646 -20.78 -6.32 -34.32
N ARG A 647 -21.21 -6.06 -33.08
CA ARG A 647 -21.35 -4.70 -32.53
C ARG A 647 -19.99 -4.13 -32.09
N ASP A 648 -19.65 -2.95 -32.58
CA ASP A 648 -18.41 -2.21 -32.26
C ASP A 648 -18.55 -1.36 -30.97
N GLU A 649 -17.47 -0.73 -30.49
CA GLU A 649 -17.45 0.10 -29.26
C GLU A 649 -18.44 1.27 -29.30
N ASP A 650 -18.68 1.82 -30.49
CA ASP A 650 -19.63 2.90 -30.74
C ASP A 650 -21.10 2.41 -30.82
N GLY A 651 -21.35 1.11 -30.62
CA GLY A 651 -22.68 0.51 -30.69
C GLY A 651 -23.17 0.21 -32.12
N VAL A 652 -22.35 0.49 -33.14
CA VAL A 652 -22.65 0.25 -34.56
C VAL A 652 -22.36 -1.20 -34.93
N VAL A 653 -23.30 -1.86 -35.62
CA VAL A 653 -23.14 -3.24 -36.11
C VAL A 653 -22.42 -3.20 -37.46
N ARG A 654 -21.24 -3.83 -37.56
CA ARG A 654 -20.43 -3.89 -38.80
C ARG A 654 -20.20 -5.34 -39.21
N LEU A 655 -20.94 -5.79 -40.22
CA LEU A 655 -20.80 -7.15 -40.77
C LEU A 655 -19.52 -7.25 -41.62
N PRO A 656 -18.93 -8.45 -41.76
CA PRO A 656 -17.73 -8.64 -42.58
C PRO A 656 -18.06 -8.51 -44.07
N SER A 657 -17.15 -7.94 -44.86
CA SER A 657 -17.28 -7.85 -46.32
C SER A 657 -16.74 -9.12 -47.01
N GLU A 658 -17.15 -9.34 -48.27
CA GLU A 658 -16.74 -10.51 -49.03
C GLU A 658 -15.21 -10.57 -49.20
N GLY A 659 -14.60 -11.72 -48.84
CA GLY A 659 -13.14 -11.90 -48.85
C GLY A 659 -12.37 -11.42 -47.61
N ALA A 660 -13.03 -10.76 -46.64
CA ALA A 660 -12.42 -10.36 -45.38
C ALA A 660 -12.45 -11.48 -44.31
N ASN A 661 -11.66 -11.33 -43.24
CA ASN A 661 -11.71 -12.24 -42.09
C ASN A 661 -13.10 -12.20 -41.46
N LEU A 662 -13.79 -13.35 -41.45
CA LEU A 662 -15.15 -13.48 -40.91
C LEU A 662 -15.21 -13.29 -39.38
N MET A 663 -14.07 -13.30 -38.68
CA MET A 663 -14.03 -13.10 -37.24
C MET A 663 -14.38 -11.65 -36.83
N PRO A 664 -15.22 -11.47 -35.80
CA PRO A 664 -15.49 -10.14 -35.26
C PRO A 664 -14.23 -9.53 -34.61
N LYS A 665 -14.12 -8.20 -34.63
CA LYS A 665 -12.99 -7.47 -34.00
C LYS A 665 -12.91 -7.69 -32.48
N ARG A 666 -14.05 -7.96 -31.84
CA ARG A 666 -14.16 -8.22 -30.40
C ARG A 666 -14.87 -9.55 -30.18
N ILE A 667 -14.28 -10.39 -29.32
CA ILE A 667 -14.86 -11.68 -28.94
C ILE A 667 -15.10 -11.67 -27.44
N HIS A 668 -16.35 -11.83 -27.03
CA HIS A 668 -16.69 -12.05 -25.64
C HIS A 668 -16.84 -13.56 -25.39
N ILE A 669 -15.85 -14.18 -24.74
CA ILE A 669 -15.93 -15.60 -24.36
C ILE A 669 -16.84 -15.71 -23.14
N SER A 670 -18.06 -16.20 -23.36
CA SER A 670 -19.02 -16.47 -22.30
C SER A 670 -18.79 -17.83 -21.65
N SER A 671 -19.32 -18.03 -20.44
CA SER A 671 -19.06 -19.24 -19.64
C SER A 671 -19.57 -20.53 -20.30
N GLU A 672 -20.61 -20.45 -21.13
CA GLU A 672 -21.14 -21.57 -21.91
C GLU A 672 -20.18 -22.06 -23.01
N MET A 673 -19.27 -21.21 -23.48
CA MET A 673 -18.25 -21.55 -24.48
C MET A 673 -17.05 -22.29 -23.88
N ILE A 674 -16.98 -22.42 -22.55
CA ILE A 674 -15.91 -23.14 -21.86
C ILE A 674 -16.42 -24.55 -21.51
N PRO A 675 -15.75 -25.62 -21.99
CA PRO A 675 -16.18 -26.99 -21.74
C PRO A 675 -16.16 -27.31 -20.24
N PRO A 676 -17.11 -28.10 -19.74
CA PRO A 676 -17.06 -28.63 -18.37
C PRO A 676 -15.88 -29.61 -18.22
N ASN A 677 -15.35 -29.70 -17.00
CA ASN A 677 -14.30 -30.67 -16.68
C ASN A 677 -14.93 -32.04 -16.39
N LEU A 678 -14.57 -33.06 -17.16
CA LEU A 678 -14.92 -34.46 -16.91
C LEU A 678 -13.70 -35.15 -16.30
N ARG A 679 -13.74 -35.44 -15.00
CA ARG A 679 -12.64 -36.00 -14.23
C ARG A 679 -12.25 -37.39 -14.75
N THR A 680 -10.97 -37.57 -15.06
CA THR A 680 -10.41 -38.85 -15.52
C THR A 680 -9.63 -39.59 -14.43
N ASN A 681 -9.40 -38.93 -13.29
CA ASN A 681 -8.66 -39.43 -12.14
C ASN A 681 -9.54 -40.20 -11.13
N ILE A 682 -10.83 -40.41 -11.45
CA ILE A 682 -11.75 -41.18 -10.61
C ILE A 682 -11.77 -42.62 -11.09
N PHE A 683 -11.29 -43.52 -10.25
CA PHE A 683 -11.28 -44.95 -10.51
C PHE A 683 -12.55 -45.59 -9.95
N TRP A 684 -13.61 -45.56 -10.75
CA TRP A 684 -14.90 -46.17 -10.42
C TRP A 684 -15.12 -47.54 -11.07
N LYS A 685 -14.39 -47.85 -12.15
CA LYS A 685 -14.47 -49.15 -12.83
C LYS A 685 -13.94 -50.27 -11.94
N MET A 686 -14.65 -51.38 -11.88
CA MET A 686 -14.16 -52.62 -11.32
C MET A 686 -13.40 -53.39 -12.40
N GLN A 687 -12.14 -53.70 -12.12
CA GLN A 687 -11.25 -54.40 -13.06
C GLN A 687 -11.72 -55.82 -13.40
N MET A 688 -12.49 -56.47 -12.51
CA MET A 688 -13.05 -57.80 -12.75
C MET A 688 -13.99 -57.88 -13.97
N TRP A 689 -14.44 -56.73 -14.48
CA TRP A 689 -15.28 -56.60 -15.66
C TRP A 689 -14.53 -56.11 -16.90
N ASP A 690 -13.28 -55.67 -16.76
CA ASP A 690 -12.48 -55.19 -17.89
C ASP A 690 -11.70 -56.37 -18.49
N GLU A 691 -12.23 -56.97 -19.56
CA GLU A 691 -11.62 -58.13 -20.26
C GLU A 691 -10.29 -57.78 -21.00
N ASN A 692 -9.84 -56.53 -20.98
CA ASN A 692 -8.64 -56.04 -21.66
C ASN A 692 -7.32 -56.23 -20.87
N HIS A 693 -7.32 -57.13 -19.88
CA HIS A 693 -6.12 -57.54 -19.13
C HIS A 693 -5.83 -59.04 -19.32
N CYS A 694 -5.72 -59.44 -20.58
CA CYS A 694 -4.89 -60.57 -21.01
C CYS A 694 -3.78 -60.06 -21.93
#